data_AF-A0A2F0AQ35-F1
#
_entry.id   AF-A0A2F0AQ35-F1
#
_cell.length_a   1.000
_cell.length_b   1.000
_cell.length_c   1.000
_cell.angle_alpha   90.00
_cell.angle_beta   90.00
_cell.angle_gamma   90.00
#
_symmetry.space_group_name_H-M   'P 1'
#
loop_
_entity.id
_entity.type
_entity.pdbx_description
1 polymer ?
#
loop_
_entity_poly.entity_id
_entity_poly.type
_entity_poly.pdbx_seq_one_letter_code
_entity_poly.pdbx_strand_id
1 'polypeptide(L)'
;MKRYVLVLMTTALTSGCIESRQSSVDPGDNADSAVTDTGGDSQDGASNIPIDSGVDAMATGGCEGPADCPAGSDCVDGQCTEPDCLNDDQCTAFVQGCVEGVCLDRCVGPGTCFRGGQCEDGFCRPPECESDAECDDDRFCREGSCVDIASCDGDSACGPDERCIENLCEALPDCVGDRECEDNAICEGGRCRPQSACGSDDDCRGDEDCVGGRCVPTVCRGAIDCDPDQACWDGDCVDNTILEIETITITDYPRVIRVNAEPTTLSAVALDIRGDVVPIAAERFVWRSSDAAILSFDEQGLLIPAQVGRAEVVVSFTLNSGDSVDSAPVTIRVIPSRMDEIQPEQITVRIVDADDGRAVGGSVISYGEQDVTVDETGVAVLDAIADITALHVFSVDHDYFTLVATLASDSYVIPLRRRSSNLRVAGLSGAVDFSDIPNEGEVDISLSGPSVGQSMSDLSFNSLLGPTFNVAINAGPASFDIPIPSGVTLAADVPIIGRIEAKSDFYGTTEPGIRLAWSLAGRIDIARLTQLAQGGDGGAVGQVLAAILPYFETFQHGLRVGERLVALPQVPDENDMDGDGDVNELRPDYDRFPVLNIRPNQAQDLRLTIDVSNIFVPDDLLIVFSGVTLPGIGFVPLGVTAADEPGEYAARMAAPYGGLEVGIPTFVGLSARFGDGQTLPESLTIHVQRSDDLRVPNQVTFDADPVRRPQLAEWNSVM
;
A
#
# COMPACT_ATOMS: atom_id res chain seq x y z
N MET A 1 12.41 20.82 13.73
CA MET A 1 12.55 21.91 12.72
C MET A 1 12.55 21.24 11.36
N LYS A 2 11.49 21.41 10.55
CA LYS A 2 11.38 20.74 9.24
C LYS A 2 11.91 21.63 8.12
N ARG A 3 12.78 21.07 7.24
CA ARG A 3 13.45 21.77 6.12
C ARG A 3 12.58 21.73 4.87
N TYR A 4 12.16 22.89 4.37
CA TYR A 4 11.53 23.01 3.05
C TYR A 4 12.52 23.60 2.05
N VAL A 5 12.77 22.88 0.94
CA VAL A 5 13.61 23.33 -0.18
C VAL A 5 12.78 23.25 -1.47
N LEU A 6 12.48 24.40 -2.08
CA LEU A 6 11.81 24.49 -3.39
C LEU A 6 12.81 24.95 -4.47
N VAL A 7 12.78 24.35 -5.66
CA VAL A 7 13.68 24.66 -6.79
C VAL A 7 12.85 25.01 -8.03
N LEU A 8 13.12 26.14 -8.69
CA LEU A 8 12.49 26.55 -9.95
C LEU A 8 13.57 26.85 -11.02
N MET A 9 13.39 26.33 -12.24
CA MET A 9 14.27 26.62 -13.40
C MET A 9 13.46 26.95 -14.66
N THR A 10 13.90 27.95 -15.42
CA THR A 10 13.42 28.26 -16.78
C THR A 10 14.53 27.98 -17.80
N THR A 11 14.23 27.22 -18.86
CA THR A 11 15.19 26.86 -19.93
C THR A 11 15.16 27.84 -21.11
N ALA A 12 16.34 28.25 -21.58
CA ALA A 12 16.56 28.68 -22.95
C ALA A 12 17.25 27.56 -23.74
N LEU A 13 16.67 27.19 -24.88
CA LEU A 13 17.13 26.14 -25.81
C LEU A 13 18.38 26.56 -26.58
N THR A 14 19.37 25.65 -26.70
CA THR A 14 20.12 25.42 -27.96
C THR A 14 20.65 23.99 -28.04
N SER A 15 20.41 23.35 -29.17
CA SER A 15 20.73 21.96 -29.54
C SER A 15 22.23 21.67 -29.75
N GLY A 16 22.63 20.40 -29.55
CA GLY A 16 23.90 19.85 -30.05
C GLY A 16 24.05 18.35 -29.75
N CYS A 17 24.02 17.52 -30.79
CA CYS A 17 24.17 16.05 -30.76
C CYS A 17 25.65 15.59 -30.86
N ILE A 18 25.85 14.25 -30.69
CA ILE A 18 26.96 13.37 -31.19
C ILE A 18 28.17 13.24 -30.22
N GLU A 19 28.77 12.08 -29.85
CA GLU A 19 28.77 10.65 -30.26
C GLU A 19 29.36 9.75 -29.14
N SER A 20 29.01 8.46 -29.20
CA SER A 20 29.56 7.35 -28.39
C SER A 20 30.96 6.87 -28.83
N ARG A 21 31.74 6.27 -27.91
CA ARG A 21 32.72 5.22 -28.25
C ARG A 21 32.81 4.12 -27.18
N GLN A 22 32.63 2.88 -27.65
CA GLN A 22 32.88 1.61 -26.98
C GLN A 22 34.37 1.31 -26.81
N SER A 23 34.71 0.46 -25.84
CA SER A 23 35.92 -0.38 -25.87
C SER A 23 35.68 -1.70 -25.16
N SER A 24 35.67 -2.76 -25.96
CA SER A 24 35.72 -4.20 -25.64
C SER A 24 37.09 -4.66 -25.13
N VAL A 25 37.15 -5.57 -24.15
CA VAL A 25 38.19 -6.61 -24.05
C VAL A 25 37.64 -7.84 -23.32
N ASP A 26 37.72 -8.98 -23.99
CA ASP A 26 37.86 -10.37 -23.49
C ASP A 26 38.80 -11.06 -24.54
N PRO A 27 39.34 -12.31 -24.43
CA PRO A 27 39.01 -13.41 -23.52
C PRO A 27 40.22 -14.28 -23.03
N GLY A 28 39.95 -15.36 -22.29
CA GLY A 28 40.84 -16.53 -22.31
C GLY A 28 40.76 -17.58 -21.17
N ASP A 29 39.94 -18.61 -21.41
CA ASP A 29 40.31 -20.04 -21.50
C ASP A 29 40.55 -20.99 -20.29
N ASN A 30 39.79 -22.11 -20.37
CA ASN A 30 40.09 -23.55 -20.14
C ASN A 30 40.02 -24.14 -18.70
N ALA A 31 39.04 -25.03 -18.43
CA ALA A 31 39.01 -26.50 -18.67
C ALA A 31 39.69 -27.27 -17.49
N ASP A 32 39.32 -28.46 -17.03
CA ASP A 32 38.49 -29.56 -17.53
C ASP A 32 38.38 -30.65 -16.44
N SER A 33 37.52 -31.64 -16.67
CA SER A 33 37.64 -33.07 -16.27
C SER A 33 37.03 -33.62 -14.96
N ALA A 34 36.40 -34.78 -15.15
CA ALA A 34 35.60 -35.60 -14.27
C ALA A 34 36.27 -36.94 -13.85
N VAL A 35 35.49 -37.81 -13.16
CA VAL A 35 35.61 -39.29 -13.03
C VAL A 35 36.60 -39.77 -11.94
N THR A 36 36.38 -40.76 -11.03
CA THR A 36 35.73 -42.09 -11.05
C THR A 36 35.55 -42.69 -9.62
N ASP A 37 34.65 -43.67 -9.56
CA ASP A 37 34.40 -44.83 -8.65
C ASP A 37 35.55 -45.50 -7.85
N THR A 38 35.22 -46.15 -6.71
CA THR A 38 35.61 -47.53 -6.32
C THR A 38 35.05 -47.95 -4.93
N GLY A 39 34.53 -49.19 -4.82
CA GLY A 39 33.87 -49.76 -3.63
C GLY A 39 34.73 -50.55 -2.64
N GLY A 40 34.08 -51.37 -1.77
CA GLY A 40 34.75 -52.32 -0.87
C GLY A 40 33.91 -52.95 0.26
N ASP A 41 33.38 -54.15 0.01
CA ASP A 41 33.42 -55.43 0.76
C ASP A 41 33.34 -55.60 2.31
N SER A 42 32.52 -56.62 2.69
CA SER A 42 32.83 -57.79 3.57
C SER A 42 32.60 -57.84 5.11
N GLN A 43 31.70 -58.77 5.50
CA GLN A 43 31.86 -59.97 6.39
C GLN A 43 31.70 -59.98 7.93
N ASP A 44 30.92 -61.01 8.35
CA ASP A 44 31.07 -61.99 9.45
C ASP A 44 30.68 -61.69 10.92
N GLY A 45 29.94 -62.65 11.51
CA GLY A 45 29.80 -62.77 12.97
C GLY A 45 28.77 -63.77 13.50
N ALA A 46 29.00 -65.08 13.33
CA ALA A 46 28.24 -66.15 13.99
C ALA A 46 28.72 -66.40 15.44
N SER A 47 27.81 -66.79 16.35
CA SER A 47 28.15 -67.42 17.65
C SER A 47 27.00 -68.31 18.17
N ASN A 48 27.38 -69.43 18.81
CA ASN A 48 26.59 -70.64 19.10
C ASN A 48 26.30 -70.84 20.62
N ILE A 49 25.09 -71.33 20.97
CA ILE A 49 24.70 -72.39 21.97
C ILE A 49 24.84 -72.05 23.50
N PRO A 50 24.00 -72.53 24.49
CA PRO A 50 23.08 -73.71 24.50
C PRO A 50 21.65 -73.59 25.11
N ILE A 51 20.76 -74.47 24.62
CA ILE A 51 19.84 -75.43 25.29
C ILE A 51 19.22 -75.08 26.67
N ASP A 52 17.88 -74.93 26.70
CA ASP A 52 17.02 -75.51 27.75
C ASP A 52 15.71 -76.04 27.14
N SER A 53 15.27 -77.15 27.70
CA SER A 53 14.22 -78.05 27.25
C SER A 53 12.89 -77.75 27.95
N GLY A 54 11.87 -77.41 27.18
CA GLY A 54 10.48 -77.35 27.63
C GLY A 54 9.55 -77.76 26.50
N VAL A 55 9.20 -79.05 26.47
CA VAL A 55 8.17 -79.61 25.59
C VAL A 55 6.80 -79.29 26.18
N ASP A 56 6.05 -78.44 25.52
CA ASP A 56 4.59 -78.55 25.41
C ASP A 56 4.20 -78.16 23.98
N ALA A 57 3.65 -79.14 23.27
CA ALA A 57 3.14 -78.97 21.92
C ALA A 57 1.78 -78.26 21.97
N MET A 58 1.72 -77.04 21.45
CA MET A 58 0.47 -76.44 20.98
C MET A 58 0.69 -75.77 19.62
N ALA A 59 -0.03 -76.31 18.63
CA ALA A 59 -0.42 -75.79 17.33
C ALA A 59 0.57 -74.85 16.59
N THR A 60 1.10 -75.34 15.48
CA THR A 60 1.42 -74.50 14.32
C THR A 60 0.15 -73.74 13.94
N GLY A 61 0.11 -72.44 14.26
CA GLY A 61 -1.02 -71.53 14.08
C GLY A 61 -1.29 -71.19 12.61
N GLY A 62 -1.76 -72.19 11.88
CA GLY A 62 -2.43 -72.01 10.59
C GLY A 62 -3.93 -71.85 10.81
N CYS A 63 -4.56 -70.88 10.17
CA CYS A 63 -6.02 -70.72 10.16
C CYS A 63 -6.54 -70.75 8.71
N GLU A 64 -7.74 -71.27 8.48
CA GLU A 64 -8.44 -71.19 7.19
C GLU A 64 -9.63 -70.22 7.23
N GLY A 65 -10.05 -69.81 8.43
CA GLY A 65 -10.99 -68.72 8.65
C GLY A 65 -11.03 -68.22 10.10
N PRO A 66 -11.85 -67.21 10.40
CA PRO A 66 -11.87 -66.52 11.70
C PRO A 66 -12.24 -67.42 12.87
N ALA A 67 -12.96 -68.51 12.61
CA ALA A 67 -13.38 -69.48 13.62
C ALA A 67 -12.25 -70.40 14.11
N ASP A 68 -11.14 -70.46 13.37
CA ASP A 68 -9.94 -71.22 13.74
C ASP A 68 -9.03 -70.42 14.68
N CYS A 69 -9.35 -69.14 14.90
CA CYS A 69 -8.58 -68.21 15.70
C CYS A 69 -9.21 -67.98 17.10
N PRO A 70 -8.38 -67.74 18.13
CA PRO A 70 -8.86 -67.34 19.46
C PRO A 70 -9.82 -66.15 19.40
N ALA A 71 -10.78 -66.11 20.34
CA ALA A 71 -11.79 -65.05 20.37
C ALA A 71 -11.13 -63.66 20.43
N GLY A 72 -11.39 -62.84 19.41
CA GLY A 72 -10.80 -61.50 19.25
C GLY A 72 -9.67 -61.41 18.23
N SER A 73 -9.25 -62.51 17.60
CA SER A 73 -8.28 -62.53 16.49
C SER A 73 -8.93 -62.92 15.16
N ASP A 74 -8.35 -62.45 14.06
CA ASP A 74 -8.81 -62.76 12.70
C ASP A 74 -7.77 -63.57 11.93
N CYS A 75 -8.21 -64.26 10.87
CA CYS A 75 -7.32 -65.07 10.05
C CYS A 75 -6.82 -64.27 8.84
N VAL A 76 -5.58 -63.77 8.91
CA VAL A 76 -4.94 -63.01 7.83
C VAL A 76 -3.75 -63.81 7.30
N ASP A 77 -3.74 -64.10 6.00
CA ASP A 77 -2.70 -64.88 5.31
C ASP A 77 -2.36 -66.23 5.98
N GLY A 78 -3.39 -66.88 6.53
CA GLY A 78 -3.27 -68.18 7.18
C GLY A 78 -2.63 -68.13 8.56
N GLN A 79 -2.48 -66.95 9.17
CA GLN A 79 -2.07 -66.79 10.57
C GLN A 79 -3.14 -66.05 11.36
N CYS A 80 -3.37 -66.50 12.60
CA CYS A 80 -4.24 -65.77 13.51
C CYS A 80 -3.51 -64.53 14.02
N THR A 81 -3.96 -63.35 13.59
CA THR A 81 -3.45 -62.06 14.04
C THR A 81 -4.44 -61.46 15.03
N GLU A 82 -3.94 -61.05 16.20
CA GLU A 82 -4.74 -60.21 17.11
C GLU A 82 -4.70 -58.76 16.59
N PRO A 83 -5.85 -58.08 16.48
CA PRO A 83 -5.90 -56.66 16.19
C PRO A 83 -5.29 -55.88 17.36
N ASP A 84 -4.60 -54.78 17.06
CA ASP A 84 -4.00 -53.89 18.07
C ASP A 84 -5.05 -53.27 19.00
N CYS A 85 -6.30 -53.15 18.53
CA CYS A 85 -7.42 -52.64 19.30
C CYS A 85 -8.77 -53.23 18.84
N LEU A 86 -9.78 -53.21 19.72
CA LEU A 86 -11.19 -53.51 19.42
C LEU A 86 -12.08 -52.28 19.65
N ASN A 87 -11.58 -51.27 20.35
CA ASN A 87 -12.22 -49.98 20.62
C ASN A 87 -11.15 -48.95 21.00
N ASP A 88 -11.55 -47.67 21.00
CA ASP A 88 -10.67 -46.53 21.25
C ASP A 88 -9.94 -46.58 22.60
N ASP A 89 -10.54 -47.20 23.63
CA ASP A 89 -9.96 -47.26 24.98
C ASP A 89 -8.69 -48.13 25.06
N GLN A 90 -8.44 -48.94 24.04
CA GLN A 90 -7.26 -49.80 23.94
C GLN A 90 -6.06 -49.11 23.27
N CYS A 91 -6.25 -47.93 22.67
CA CYS A 91 -5.18 -47.16 22.09
C CYS A 91 -4.49 -46.28 23.15
N THR A 92 -3.18 -46.48 23.33
CA THR A 92 -2.42 -45.90 24.46
C THR A 92 -2.15 -44.40 24.34
N ALA A 93 -2.31 -43.80 23.15
CA ALA A 93 -2.15 -42.36 22.96
C ALA A 93 -3.51 -41.66 22.95
N PHE A 94 -3.61 -40.52 23.67
CA PHE A 94 -4.83 -39.72 23.77
C PHE A 94 -5.37 -39.23 22.43
N VAL A 95 -4.51 -39.17 21.42
CA VAL A 95 -4.83 -38.73 20.05
C VAL A 95 -5.14 -39.88 19.11
N GLN A 96 -5.24 -41.13 19.58
CA GLN A 96 -5.53 -42.29 18.72
C GLN A 96 -6.99 -42.74 18.82
N GLY A 97 -7.46 -43.46 17.80
CA GLY A 97 -8.69 -44.24 17.87
C GLY A 97 -8.55 -45.54 17.10
N CYS A 98 -9.47 -46.46 17.35
CA CYS A 98 -9.43 -47.79 16.80
C CYS A 98 -10.20 -47.85 15.49
N VAL A 99 -9.49 -48.05 14.39
CA VAL A 99 -10.06 -48.19 13.04
C VAL A 99 -9.63 -49.52 12.48
N GLU A 100 -10.60 -50.38 12.16
CA GLU A 100 -10.38 -51.68 11.51
C GLU A 100 -9.36 -52.57 12.26
N GLY A 101 -9.28 -52.43 13.59
CA GLY A 101 -8.38 -53.21 14.44
C GLY A 101 -6.98 -52.62 14.62
N VAL A 102 -6.71 -51.44 14.09
CA VAL A 102 -5.42 -50.73 14.21
C VAL A 102 -5.62 -49.40 14.93
N CYS A 103 -4.70 -49.05 15.83
CA CYS A 103 -4.68 -47.73 16.46
C CYS A 103 -4.08 -46.71 15.50
N LEU A 104 -4.93 -45.86 14.92
CA LEU A 104 -4.52 -44.76 14.05
C LEU A 104 -4.59 -43.42 14.80
N ASP A 105 -3.66 -42.53 14.48
CA ASP A 105 -3.70 -41.16 15.00
C ASP A 105 -4.92 -40.43 14.42
N ARG A 106 -5.66 -39.70 15.24
CA ARG A 106 -6.75 -38.83 14.82
C ARG A 106 -6.17 -37.58 14.17
N CYS A 107 -6.91 -37.05 13.21
CA CYS A 107 -6.52 -35.86 12.46
C CYS A 107 -7.72 -34.95 12.23
N VAL A 108 -7.43 -33.67 11.99
CA VAL A 108 -8.42 -32.63 11.65
C VAL A 108 -8.14 -32.06 10.25
N GLY A 109 -7.04 -32.47 9.63
CA GLY A 109 -6.63 -32.11 8.27
C GLY A 109 -5.28 -32.73 7.89
N PRO A 110 -4.83 -32.56 6.64
CA PRO A 110 -3.64 -33.23 6.08
C PRO A 110 -2.34 -32.94 6.86
N GLY A 111 -2.21 -31.77 7.49
CA GLY A 111 -1.03 -31.41 8.29
C GLY A 111 -0.97 -32.00 9.71
N THR A 112 -1.99 -32.74 10.16
CA THR A 112 -2.09 -33.23 11.55
C THR A 112 -1.57 -34.67 11.75
N CYS A 113 -1.03 -35.30 10.70
CA CYS A 113 -0.45 -36.64 10.76
C CYS A 113 1.06 -36.60 11.04
N PHE A 114 1.44 -36.49 12.32
CA PHE A 114 2.83 -36.27 12.77
C PHE A 114 3.83 -37.39 12.44
N ARG A 115 3.36 -38.58 12.06
CA ARG A 115 4.19 -39.71 11.62
C ARG A 115 4.17 -39.93 10.10
N GLY A 116 3.64 -38.96 9.34
CA GLY A 116 3.31 -39.11 7.93
C GLY A 116 1.95 -39.80 7.74
N GLY A 117 1.42 -39.70 6.52
CA GLY A 117 0.10 -40.22 6.14
C GLY A 117 -0.93 -39.14 5.80
N GLN A 118 -2.10 -39.57 5.35
CA GLN A 118 -3.21 -38.70 4.94
C GLN A 118 -4.35 -38.74 5.94
N CYS A 119 -5.03 -37.62 6.11
CA CYS A 119 -6.18 -37.53 6.99
C CYS A 119 -7.46 -37.96 6.27
N GLU A 120 -7.89 -39.20 6.48
CA GLU A 120 -9.12 -39.75 5.90
C GLU A 120 -10.11 -40.11 7.01
N ASP A 121 -11.34 -39.60 6.89
CA ASP A 121 -12.41 -39.80 7.88
C ASP A 121 -12.00 -39.49 9.34
N GLY A 122 -11.08 -38.53 9.51
CA GLY A 122 -10.57 -38.10 10.82
C GLY A 122 -9.47 -39.00 11.40
N PHE A 123 -8.89 -39.90 10.62
CA PHE A 123 -7.76 -40.76 11.00
C PHE A 123 -6.61 -40.70 9.98
N CYS A 124 -5.38 -40.78 10.47
CA CYS A 124 -4.18 -40.84 9.64
C CYS A 124 -4.01 -42.23 9.05
N ARG A 125 -4.17 -42.36 7.73
CA ARG A 125 -3.90 -43.59 6.98
C ARG A 125 -2.56 -43.47 6.21
N PRO A 126 -1.87 -44.60 5.94
CA PRO A 126 -0.72 -44.61 5.03
C PRO A 126 -1.12 -44.06 3.64
N PRO A 127 -0.20 -43.41 2.91
CA PRO A 127 -0.48 -42.98 1.55
C PRO A 127 -0.77 -44.20 0.65
N GLU A 128 -1.71 -44.05 -0.28
CA GLU A 128 -2.05 -45.05 -1.30
C GLU A 128 -0.93 -45.25 -2.34
N CYS A 129 -0.12 -44.22 -2.56
CA CYS A 129 0.98 -44.21 -3.54
C CYS A 129 2.13 -43.31 -3.09
N GLU A 130 3.37 -43.62 -3.47
CA GLU A 130 4.51 -42.70 -3.42
C GLU A 130 4.87 -42.13 -4.81
N SER A 131 4.39 -42.76 -5.87
CA SER A 131 4.64 -42.38 -7.26
C SER A 131 3.50 -42.79 -8.19
N ASP A 132 3.40 -42.15 -9.35
CA ASP A 132 2.37 -42.45 -10.37
C ASP A 132 2.40 -43.92 -10.83
N ALA A 133 3.55 -44.60 -10.69
CA ALA A 133 3.71 -46.01 -11.06
C ALA A 133 2.96 -47.00 -10.16
N GLU A 134 2.50 -46.54 -8.98
CA GLU A 134 1.72 -47.32 -8.02
C GLU A 134 0.21 -47.18 -8.24
N CYS A 135 -0.21 -46.26 -9.10
CA CYS A 135 -1.60 -46.05 -9.45
C CYS A 135 -2.03 -46.88 -10.67
N ASP A 136 -3.30 -47.30 -10.69
CA ASP A 136 -3.88 -47.98 -11.85
C ASP A 136 -3.90 -47.06 -13.09
N ASP A 137 -3.96 -47.64 -14.30
CA ASP A 137 -4.00 -46.89 -15.56
C ASP A 137 -5.04 -45.75 -15.51
N ASP A 138 -4.63 -44.55 -15.95
CA ASP A 138 -5.36 -43.27 -15.93
C ASP A 138 -5.48 -42.56 -14.55
N ARG A 139 -4.79 -43.05 -13.51
CA ARG A 139 -4.65 -42.37 -12.21
C ARG A 139 -3.21 -41.94 -11.94
N PHE A 140 -3.04 -40.83 -11.23
CA PHE A 140 -1.74 -40.28 -10.87
C PHE A 140 -1.63 -40.10 -9.36
N CYS A 141 -0.41 -40.23 -8.85
CA CYS A 141 -0.14 -40.03 -7.44
C CYS A 141 -0.05 -38.53 -7.15
N ARG A 142 -0.98 -38.05 -6.33
CA ARG A 142 -1.00 -36.67 -5.86
C ARG A 142 -1.16 -36.66 -4.35
N GLU A 143 -0.17 -36.08 -3.68
CA GLU A 143 -0.10 -35.97 -2.22
C GLU A 143 -0.25 -37.31 -1.46
N GLY A 144 -0.06 -38.45 -2.14
CA GLY A 144 -0.21 -39.79 -1.60
C GLY A 144 -1.53 -40.51 -1.95
N SER A 145 -2.40 -39.93 -2.78
CA SER A 145 -3.64 -40.56 -3.27
C SER A 145 -3.58 -40.78 -4.78
N CYS A 146 -4.17 -41.89 -5.25
CA CYS A 146 -4.31 -42.13 -6.69
C CYS A 146 -5.60 -41.49 -7.22
N VAL A 147 -5.46 -40.31 -7.82
CA VAL A 147 -6.58 -39.51 -8.35
C VAL A 147 -6.74 -39.70 -9.85
N ASP A 148 -7.99 -39.76 -10.33
CA ASP A 148 -8.32 -39.69 -11.75
C ASP A 148 -8.01 -38.27 -12.24
N ILE A 149 -7.05 -38.10 -13.15
CA ILE A 149 -6.80 -36.79 -13.76
C ILE A 149 -7.29 -36.82 -15.21
N ALA A 150 -8.10 -35.82 -15.57
CA ALA A 150 -8.56 -35.67 -16.94
C ALA A 150 -7.36 -35.47 -17.88
N SER A 151 -7.26 -36.32 -18.89
CA SER A 151 -6.36 -36.07 -20.02
C SER A 151 -6.88 -34.89 -20.84
N CYS A 152 -5.96 -34.08 -21.34
CA CYS A 152 -6.28 -32.89 -22.10
C CYS A 152 -5.42 -32.81 -23.36
N ASP A 153 -6.01 -32.29 -24.44
CA ASP A 153 -5.28 -31.91 -25.66
C ASP A 153 -5.02 -30.39 -25.72
N GLY A 154 -5.38 -29.66 -24.66
CA GLY A 154 -5.23 -28.21 -24.48
C GLY A 154 -6.09 -27.68 -23.32
N ASP A 155 -5.85 -26.44 -22.89
CA ASP A 155 -6.45 -25.85 -21.68
C ASP A 155 -7.99 -25.83 -21.68
N SER A 156 -8.61 -25.74 -22.86
CA SER A 156 -10.08 -25.77 -22.98
C SER A 156 -10.73 -27.10 -22.62
N ALA A 157 -9.93 -28.17 -22.48
CA ALA A 157 -10.38 -29.46 -21.98
C ALA A 157 -10.30 -29.59 -20.45
N CYS A 158 -9.67 -28.62 -19.76
CA CYS A 158 -9.48 -28.61 -18.32
C CYS A 158 -10.54 -27.76 -17.60
N GLY A 159 -10.60 -27.89 -16.27
CA GLY A 159 -11.45 -27.05 -15.43
C GLY A 159 -11.04 -25.57 -15.48
N PRO A 160 -11.88 -24.66 -14.93
CA PRO A 160 -11.63 -23.21 -14.96
C PRO A 160 -10.36 -22.78 -14.20
N ASP A 161 -9.84 -23.61 -13.31
CA ASP A 161 -8.64 -23.35 -12.50
C ASP A 161 -7.49 -24.32 -12.81
N GLU A 162 -7.49 -24.89 -14.02
CA GLU A 162 -6.51 -25.86 -14.48
C GLU A 162 -5.96 -25.48 -15.87
N ARG A 163 -4.72 -25.88 -16.16
CA ARG A 163 -4.10 -25.77 -17.49
C ARG A 163 -3.54 -27.11 -17.94
N CYS A 164 -3.48 -27.30 -19.24
CA CYS A 164 -3.01 -28.54 -19.84
C CYS A 164 -1.48 -28.54 -19.97
N ILE A 165 -0.82 -29.33 -19.13
CA ILE A 165 0.64 -29.53 -19.16
C ILE A 165 0.90 -30.99 -19.48
N GLU A 166 1.66 -31.26 -20.55
CA GLU A 166 2.04 -32.63 -20.92
C GLU A 166 0.85 -33.62 -21.09
N ASN A 167 -0.30 -33.10 -21.53
CA ASN A 167 -1.60 -33.80 -21.67
C ASN A 167 -2.32 -34.11 -20.34
N LEU A 168 -1.94 -33.42 -19.27
CA LEU A 168 -2.53 -33.51 -17.95
C LEU A 168 -3.13 -32.16 -17.54
N CYS A 169 -4.36 -32.16 -17.04
CA CYS A 169 -4.92 -30.98 -16.39
C CYS A 169 -4.24 -30.80 -15.01
N GLU A 170 -3.42 -29.77 -14.90
CA GLU A 170 -2.77 -29.38 -13.64
C GLU A 170 -3.40 -28.08 -13.13
N ALA A 171 -3.56 -27.98 -11.81
CA ALA A 171 -4.06 -26.77 -11.18
C ALA A 171 -3.16 -25.57 -11.53
N LEU A 172 -3.79 -24.42 -11.77
CA LEU A 172 -3.07 -23.16 -11.93
C LEU A 172 -2.29 -22.84 -10.65
N PRO A 173 -1.10 -22.22 -10.76
CA PRO A 173 -0.33 -21.79 -9.60
C PRO A 173 -1.16 -20.91 -8.66
N ASP A 174 -1.04 -21.15 -7.36
CA ASP A 174 -1.62 -20.26 -6.35
C ASP A 174 -0.92 -18.90 -6.38
N CYS A 175 -1.68 -17.86 -6.10
CA CYS A 175 -1.16 -16.49 -6.00
C CYS A 175 -1.95 -15.67 -4.98
N VAL A 176 -1.29 -14.67 -4.44
CA VAL A 176 -1.88 -13.60 -3.62
C VAL A 176 -2.06 -12.35 -4.47
N GLY A 177 -1.07 -12.02 -5.30
CA GLY A 177 -1.04 -10.80 -6.12
C GLY A 177 -0.49 -11.06 -7.52
N ASP A 178 -0.61 -10.06 -8.40
CA ASP A 178 -0.23 -10.20 -9.82
C ASP A 178 1.27 -10.44 -10.01
N ARG A 179 2.09 -10.04 -9.03
CA ARG A 179 3.56 -10.22 -9.03
C ARG A 179 3.99 -11.68 -8.85
N GLU A 180 3.13 -12.55 -8.31
CA GLU A 180 3.45 -13.97 -8.12
C GLU A 180 3.21 -14.81 -9.39
N CYS A 181 2.59 -14.19 -10.41
CA CYS A 181 2.27 -14.84 -11.67
C CYS A 181 3.33 -14.61 -12.74
N GLU A 182 3.47 -15.58 -13.66
CA GLU A 182 4.29 -15.42 -14.88
C GLU A 182 3.83 -14.19 -15.70
N ASP A 183 4.72 -13.61 -16.51
CA ASP A 183 4.54 -12.32 -17.20
C ASP A 183 3.23 -12.19 -18.00
N ASN A 184 2.63 -13.30 -18.41
CA ASN A 184 1.37 -13.36 -19.16
C ASN A 184 0.18 -13.85 -18.33
N ALA A 185 0.22 -13.79 -17.01
CA ALA A 185 -0.88 -14.17 -16.14
C ALA A 185 -1.18 -13.06 -15.11
N ILE A 186 -2.40 -13.10 -14.56
CA ILE A 186 -2.84 -12.25 -13.44
C ILE A 186 -3.42 -13.12 -12.34
N CYS A 187 -3.35 -12.63 -11.12
CA CYS A 187 -3.92 -13.30 -9.98
C CYS A 187 -5.43 -13.01 -9.89
N GLU A 188 -6.25 -14.01 -10.16
CA GLU A 188 -7.70 -13.91 -10.07
C GLU A 188 -8.24 -15.12 -9.29
N GLY A 189 -9.02 -14.85 -8.25
CA GLY A 189 -9.55 -15.91 -7.37
C GLY A 189 -8.47 -16.73 -6.65
N GLY A 190 -7.28 -16.14 -6.42
CA GLY A 190 -6.14 -16.83 -5.80
C GLY A 190 -5.36 -17.75 -6.73
N ARG A 191 -5.62 -17.70 -8.04
CA ARG A 191 -4.94 -18.51 -9.07
C ARG A 191 -4.36 -17.63 -10.18
N CYS A 192 -3.18 -17.98 -10.68
CA CYS A 192 -2.55 -17.30 -11.81
C CYS A 192 -3.23 -17.68 -13.12
N ARG A 193 -4.15 -16.82 -13.58
CA ARG A 193 -4.91 -17.02 -14.81
C ARG A 193 -4.22 -16.36 -16.00
N PRO A 194 -3.92 -17.12 -17.08
CA PRO A 194 -3.31 -16.57 -18.29
C PRO A 194 -4.14 -15.45 -18.92
N GLN A 195 -3.47 -14.39 -19.35
CA GLN A 195 -4.02 -13.25 -20.06
C GLN A 195 -3.43 -13.14 -21.47
N SER A 196 -4.18 -12.50 -22.37
CA SER A 196 -3.67 -12.17 -23.70
C SER A 196 -2.68 -11.02 -23.61
N ALA A 197 -1.57 -11.14 -24.32
CA ALA A 197 -0.61 -10.04 -24.44
C ALA A 197 -1.16 -8.93 -25.34
N CYS A 198 -0.84 -7.67 -25.02
CA CYS A 198 -1.28 -6.49 -25.77
C CYS A 198 -0.17 -5.44 -25.85
N GLY A 199 -0.20 -4.60 -26.88
CA GLY A 199 0.57 -3.36 -26.95
C GLY A 199 -0.30 -2.11 -26.80
N SER A 200 -1.62 -2.26 -26.98
CA SER A 200 -2.63 -1.21 -26.83
C SER A 200 -4.01 -1.83 -26.54
N ASP A 201 -4.98 -1.02 -26.11
CA ASP A 201 -6.34 -1.47 -25.81
C ASP A 201 -7.02 -2.13 -27.03
N ASP A 202 -6.64 -1.74 -28.26
CA ASP A 202 -7.15 -2.34 -29.51
C ASP A 202 -6.78 -3.83 -29.70
N ASP A 203 -5.78 -4.33 -28.97
CA ASP A 203 -5.38 -5.74 -29.00
C ASP A 203 -6.25 -6.62 -28.09
N CYS A 204 -7.01 -6.00 -27.17
CA CYS A 204 -7.83 -6.67 -26.18
C CYS A 204 -9.29 -6.80 -26.62
N ARG A 205 -10.08 -7.59 -25.89
CA ARG A 205 -11.55 -7.62 -26.11
C ARG A 205 -12.15 -6.28 -25.71
N GLY A 206 -13.36 -5.99 -26.18
CA GLY A 206 -14.01 -4.68 -25.96
C GLY A 206 -14.35 -4.36 -24.50
N ASP A 207 -14.21 -5.32 -23.59
CA ASP A 207 -14.39 -5.24 -22.14
C ASP A 207 -13.07 -5.39 -21.37
N GLU A 208 -11.92 -5.24 -22.05
CA GLU A 208 -10.59 -5.37 -21.48
C GLU A 208 -9.70 -4.15 -21.85
N ASP A 209 -8.89 -3.69 -20.90
CA ASP A 209 -7.86 -2.67 -21.10
C ASP A 209 -6.47 -3.32 -21.23
N CYS A 210 -5.58 -2.69 -21.99
CA CYS A 210 -4.17 -3.07 -22.02
C CYS A 210 -3.40 -2.40 -20.87
N VAL A 211 -2.97 -3.20 -19.90
CA VAL A 211 -2.24 -2.75 -18.71
C VAL A 211 -0.97 -3.59 -18.55
N GLY A 212 0.19 -2.95 -18.61
CA GLY A 212 1.47 -3.65 -18.45
C GLY A 212 1.67 -4.79 -19.44
N GLY A 213 1.23 -4.59 -20.69
CA GLY A 213 1.31 -5.60 -21.74
C GLY A 213 0.31 -6.76 -21.63
N ARG A 214 -0.66 -6.70 -20.72
CA ARG A 214 -1.70 -7.72 -20.51
C ARG A 214 -3.10 -7.13 -20.66
N CYS A 215 -3.99 -7.87 -21.32
CA CYS A 215 -5.41 -7.57 -21.30
C CYS A 215 -5.97 -7.90 -19.92
N VAL A 216 -6.61 -6.93 -19.28
CA VAL A 216 -7.27 -7.08 -17.97
C VAL A 216 -8.68 -6.51 -18.05
N PRO A 217 -9.64 -6.95 -17.22
CA PRO A 217 -10.99 -6.39 -17.24
C PRO A 217 -10.98 -4.85 -17.15
N THR A 218 -11.74 -4.19 -18.02
CA THR A 218 -11.87 -2.73 -18.04
C THR A 218 -12.54 -2.24 -16.77
N VAL A 219 -11.97 -1.18 -16.20
CA VAL A 219 -12.49 -0.44 -15.05
C VAL A 219 -12.40 1.04 -15.42
N CYS A 220 -13.43 1.84 -15.17
CA CYS A 220 -13.31 3.28 -15.42
C CYS A 220 -12.23 3.87 -14.50
N ARG A 221 -11.31 4.65 -15.06
CA ARG A 221 -10.15 5.24 -14.37
C ARG A 221 -10.33 6.74 -14.12
N GLY A 222 -11.35 7.33 -14.72
CA GLY A 222 -11.78 8.72 -14.52
C GLY A 222 -13.02 9.03 -15.34
N ALA A 223 -13.57 10.23 -15.18
CA ALA A 223 -14.79 10.66 -15.85
C ALA A 223 -14.70 10.59 -17.40
N ILE A 224 -13.50 10.70 -17.96
CA ILE A 224 -13.25 10.64 -19.40
C ILE A 224 -13.47 9.24 -20.00
N ASP A 225 -13.49 8.19 -19.18
CA ASP A 225 -13.76 6.82 -19.65
C ASP A 225 -15.26 6.53 -19.78
N CYS A 226 -16.12 7.43 -19.29
CA CYS A 226 -17.58 7.26 -19.30
C CYS A 226 -18.25 8.19 -20.31
N ASP A 227 -19.48 7.85 -20.72
CA ASP A 227 -20.30 8.71 -21.56
C ASP A 227 -20.58 10.07 -20.86
N PRO A 228 -20.84 11.17 -21.61
CA PRO A 228 -21.00 12.51 -21.02
C PRO A 228 -22.12 12.66 -19.98
N ASP A 229 -23.08 11.73 -19.91
CA ASP A 229 -24.17 11.67 -18.93
C ASP A 229 -23.94 10.66 -17.80
N GLN A 230 -22.76 10.04 -17.78
CA GLN A 230 -22.33 9.09 -16.76
C GLN A 230 -21.18 9.67 -15.92
N ALA A 231 -20.93 9.04 -14.78
CA ALA A 231 -19.77 9.30 -13.94
C ALA A 231 -19.05 7.99 -13.67
N CYS A 232 -17.72 8.06 -13.59
CA CYS A 232 -16.94 6.96 -13.08
C CYS A 232 -17.09 6.91 -11.56
N TRP A 233 -17.71 5.84 -11.05
CA TRP A 233 -17.95 5.62 -9.63
C TRP A 233 -17.49 4.21 -9.29
N ASP A 234 -16.51 4.09 -8.38
CA ASP A 234 -16.01 2.79 -7.90
C ASP A 234 -15.58 1.85 -9.04
N GLY A 235 -15.08 2.43 -10.13
CA GLY A 235 -14.65 1.68 -11.30
C GLY A 235 -15.74 1.35 -12.32
N ASP A 236 -17.00 1.72 -12.04
CA ASP A 236 -18.13 1.56 -12.96
C ASP A 236 -18.63 2.90 -13.50
N CYS A 237 -19.04 2.93 -14.78
CA CYS A 237 -19.75 4.08 -15.34
C CYS A 237 -21.22 4.03 -14.91
N VAL A 238 -21.63 4.95 -14.03
CA VAL A 238 -22.99 5.06 -13.51
C VAL A 238 -23.72 6.29 -14.06
N ASP A 239 -25.02 6.18 -14.33
CA ASP A 239 -25.82 7.31 -14.81
C ASP A 239 -25.94 8.42 -13.77
N ASN A 240 -25.71 9.68 -14.17
CA ASN A 240 -25.80 10.87 -13.30
C ASN A 240 -27.24 11.25 -12.89
N THR A 241 -28.21 10.33 -12.95
CA THR A 241 -29.65 10.64 -12.85
C THR A 241 -30.22 10.69 -11.44
N ILE A 242 -29.39 10.49 -10.39
CA ILE A 242 -29.83 10.52 -8.98
C ILE A 242 -28.90 11.40 -8.13
N LEU A 243 -28.89 12.72 -8.38
CA LEU A 243 -28.08 13.66 -7.60
C LEU A 243 -28.93 14.32 -6.50
N GLU A 244 -28.87 13.79 -5.27
CA GLU A 244 -29.35 14.47 -4.06
C GLU A 244 -28.21 15.28 -3.44
N ILE A 245 -27.89 16.44 -4.01
CA ILE A 245 -26.80 17.30 -3.49
C ILE A 245 -27.34 18.14 -2.33
N GLU A 246 -26.68 18.05 -1.18
CA GLU A 246 -26.99 18.83 0.03
C GLU A 246 -26.06 20.05 0.17
N THR A 247 -24.77 19.89 -0.09
CA THR A 247 -23.78 20.97 0.07
C THR A 247 -22.71 20.94 -1.01
N ILE A 248 -22.06 22.08 -1.26
CA ILE A 248 -20.91 22.19 -2.15
C ILE A 248 -19.74 22.79 -1.36
N THR A 249 -18.56 22.21 -1.52
CA THR A 249 -17.33 22.68 -0.89
C THR A 249 -16.30 23.03 -1.95
N ILE A 250 -15.78 24.25 -1.92
CA ILE A 250 -14.64 24.66 -2.75
C ILE A 250 -13.38 24.03 -2.16
N THR A 251 -12.73 23.14 -2.92
CA THR A 251 -11.58 22.35 -2.48
C THR A 251 -10.27 22.99 -2.89
N ASP A 252 -10.16 23.51 -4.11
CA ASP A 252 -8.95 24.18 -4.60
C ASP A 252 -9.19 25.63 -4.97
N TYR A 253 -8.36 26.51 -4.44
CA TYR A 253 -8.33 27.91 -4.82
C TYR A 253 -7.07 28.62 -4.31
N PRO A 254 -6.50 29.55 -5.10
CA PRO A 254 -5.41 30.38 -4.63
C PRO A 254 -5.91 31.31 -3.52
N ARG A 255 -5.25 31.28 -2.36
CA ARG A 255 -5.49 32.30 -1.31
C ARG A 255 -5.04 33.68 -1.77
N VAL A 256 -3.98 33.70 -2.59
CA VAL A 256 -3.35 34.90 -3.14
C VAL A 256 -3.08 34.68 -4.62
N ILE A 257 -3.49 35.64 -5.45
CA ILE A 257 -3.23 35.62 -6.90
C ILE A 257 -2.78 37.02 -7.35
N ARG A 258 -1.89 37.08 -8.35
CA ARG A 258 -1.44 38.37 -8.90
C ARG A 258 -2.45 38.91 -9.91
N VAL A 259 -2.58 40.23 -9.97
CA VAL A 259 -3.26 40.90 -11.10
C VAL A 259 -2.63 40.44 -12.41
N ASN A 260 -3.42 40.16 -13.44
CA ASN A 260 -2.93 39.64 -14.73
C ASN A 260 -2.16 38.32 -14.64
N ALA A 261 -2.34 37.53 -13.58
CA ALA A 261 -1.92 36.13 -13.63
C ALA A 261 -2.68 35.40 -14.74
N GLU A 262 -2.08 34.32 -15.25
CA GLU A 262 -2.76 33.44 -16.21
C GLU A 262 -4.08 32.92 -15.62
N PRO A 263 -5.13 32.74 -16.46
CA PRO A 263 -6.38 32.15 -16.02
C PRO A 263 -6.14 30.83 -15.26
N THR A 264 -6.73 30.71 -14.08
CA THR A 264 -6.46 29.60 -13.15
C THR A 264 -7.75 28.81 -12.88
N THR A 265 -7.66 27.49 -12.83
CA THR A 265 -8.80 26.63 -12.47
C THR A 265 -9.08 26.69 -10.96
N LEU A 266 -10.35 26.56 -10.59
CA LEU A 266 -10.78 26.29 -9.23
C LEU A 266 -11.46 24.92 -9.20
N SER A 267 -11.40 24.24 -8.06
CA SER A 267 -12.05 22.94 -7.87
C SER A 267 -13.06 22.99 -6.75
N ALA A 268 -14.16 22.27 -6.94
CA ALA A 268 -15.21 22.11 -5.95
C ALA A 268 -15.75 20.68 -5.99
N VAL A 269 -16.30 20.25 -4.86
CA VAL A 269 -16.96 18.95 -4.70
C VAL A 269 -18.36 19.17 -4.16
N ALA A 270 -19.33 18.44 -4.71
CA ALA A 270 -20.68 18.39 -4.17
C ALA A 270 -20.81 17.19 -3.24
N LEU A 271 -21.56 17.33 -2.15
CA LEU A 271 -21.81 16.27 -1.17
C LEU A 271 -23.31 16.03 -1.04
N ASP A 272 -23.71 14.77 -0.86
CA ASP A 272 -25.08 14.37 -0.56
C ASP A 272 -25.43 14.57 0.93
N ILE A 273 -26.65 14.17 1.33
CA ILE A 273 -27.13 14.27 2.72
C ILE A 273 -26.34 13.40 3.72
N ARG A 274 -25.59 12.40 3.24
CA ARG A 274 -24.70 11.54 4.06
C ARG A 274 -23.28 12.10 4.11
N GLY A 275 -22.98 13.12 3.31
CA GLY A 275 -21.64 13.69 3.17
C GLY A 275 -20.79 12.97 2.12
N ASP A 276 -21.38 12.07 1.34
CA ASP A 276 -20.70 11.37 0.26
C ASP A 276 -20.57 12.32 -0.94
N VAL A 277 -19.42 12.34 -1.60
CA VAL A 277 -19.28 13.19 -2.79
C VAL A 277 -20.15 12.68 -3.92
N VAL A 278 -20.78 13.63 -4.59
CA VAL A 278 -21.54 13.43 -5.79
C VAL A 278 -20.62 13.79 -6.98
N PRO A 279 -20.31 12.86 -7.89
CA PRO A 279 -19.47 13.15 -9.04
C PRO A 279 -20.24 14.09 -9.97
N ILE A 280 -19.75 15.32 -10.08
CA ILE A 280 -20.33 16.35 -10.94
C ILE A 280 -19.23 16.82 -11.87
N ALA A 281 -19.51 16.73 -13.18
CA ALA A 281 -18.63 17.28 -14.20
C ALA A 281 -18.35 18.77 -13.93
N ALA A 282 -17.08 19.18 -13.99
CA ALA A 282 -16.63 20.49 -13.51
C ALA A 282 -17.36 21.67 -14.21
N GLU A 283 -17.67 21.52 -15.48
CA GLU A 283 -18.41 22.47 -16.32
C GLU A 283 -19.86 22.73 -15.86
N ARG A 284 -20.40 21.87 -14.99
CA ARG A 284 -21.72 22.09 -14.38
C ARG A 284 -21.69 23.03 -13.18
N PHE A 285 -20.51 23.31 -12.63
CA PHE A 285 -20.35 24.29 -11.57
C PHE A 285 -20.35 25.71 -12.12
N VAL A 286 -21.16 26.58 -11.48
CA VAL A 286 -21.24 28.00 -11.83
C VAL A 286 -20.53 28.82 -10.78
N TRP A 287 -19.38 29.38 -11.14
CA TRP A 287 -18.57 30.21 -10.26
C TRP A 287 -19.02 31.66 -10.24
N ARG A 288 -19.06 32.27 -9.05
CA ARG A 288 -19.46 33.66 -8.84
C ARG A 288 -18.51 34.37 -7.90
N SER A 289 -18.19 35.61 -8.22
CA SER A 289 -17.41 36.52 -7.37
C SER A 289 -18.32 37.60 -6.77
N SER A 290 -18.05 37.97 -5.53
CA SER A 290 -18.72 39.09 -4.85
C SER A 290 -18.38 40.43 -5.48
N ASP A 291 -17.25 40.54 -6.18
CA ASP A 291 -16.80 41.74 -6.88
C ASP A 291 -16.04 41.39 -8.17
N ALA A 292 -16.76 41.42 -9.30
CA ALA A 292 -16.21 41.14 -10.62
C ALA A 292 -15.17 42.17 -11.10
N ALA A 293 -15.07 43.35 -10.47
CA ALA A 293 -14.03 44.32 -10.82
C ALA A 293 -12.67 43.90 -10.24
N ILE A 294 -12.66 43.17 -9.12
CA ILE A 294 -11.46 42.62 -8.48
C ILE A 294 -11.09 41.30 -9.14
N LEU A 295 -12.06 40.40 -9.28
CA LEU A 295 -11.84 39.02 -9.72
C LEU A 295 -13.12 38.47 -10.36
N SER A 296 -12.98 37.89 -11.55
CA SER A 296 -14.08 37.37 -12.36
C SER A 296 -13.80 35.95 -12.85
N PHE A 297 -14.74 35.38 -13.60
CA PHE A 297 -14.60 34.09 -14.26
C PHE A 297 -14.89 34.23 -15.76
N ASP A 298 -14.20 33.45 -16.60
CA ASP A 298 -14.53 33.37 -18.02
C ASP A 298 -15.64 32.36 -18.32
N GLU A 299 -15.92 32.13 -19.60
CA GLU A 299 -16.96 31.21 -20.08
C GLU A 299 -16.64 29.74 -19.76
N GLN A 300 -15.37 29.42 -19.52
CA GLN A 300 -14.88 28.08 -19.14
C GLN A 300 -14.80 27.91 -17.62
N GLY A 301 -15.15 28.94 -16.84
CA GLY A 301 -15.07 28.92 -15.38
C GLY A 301 -13.66 29.13 -14.83
N LEU A 302 -12.72 29.64 -15.63
CA LEU A 302 -11.38 29.97 -15.16
C LEU A 302 -11.37 31.33 -14.45
N LEU A 303 -10.63 31.38 -13.35
CA LEU A 303 -10.44 32.56 -12.51
C LEU A 303 -9.59 33.61 -13.22
N ILE A 304 -10.10 34.84 -13.32
CA ILE A 304 -9.41 35.99 -13.90
C ILE A 304 -9.23 37.09 -12.84
N PRO A 305 -7.98 37.36 -12.40
CA PRO A 305 -7.69 38.45 -11.46
C PRO A 305 -7.49 39.79 -12.19
N ALA A 306 -8.33 40.79 -11.88
CA ALA A 306 -8.39 42.06 -12.61
C ALA A 306 -7.86 43.27 -11.82
N GLN A 307 -8.20 43.40 -10.53
CA GLN A 307 -7.77 44.53 -9.70
C GLN A 307 -7.33 44.09 -8.31
N VAL A 308 -6.42 44.85 -7.71
CA VAL A 308 -5.95 44.62 -6.34
C VAL A 308 -7.12 44.75 -5.37
N GLY A 309 -7.30 43.77 -4.51
CA GLY A 309 -8.41 43.75 -3.57
C GLY A 309 -8.66 42.38 -2.97
N ARG A 310 -9.87 42.21 -2.42
CA ARG A 310 -10.36 40.93 -1.92
C ARG A 310 -11.77 40.72 -2.47
N ALA A 311 -12.06 39.50 -2.87
CA ALA A 311 -13.41 39.08 -3.26
C ALA A 311 -13.73 37.75 -2.59
N GLU A 312 -15.02 37.57 -2.27
CA GLU A 312 -15.56 36.27 -1.89
C GLU A 312 -16.00 35.53 -3.15
N VAL A 313 -15.65 34.25 -3.23
CA VAL A 313 -16.02 33.36 -4.33
C VAL A 313 -16.98 32.30 -3.80
N VAL A 314 -18.06 32.08 -4.54
CA VAL A 314 -19.05 31.03 -4.30
C VAL A 314 -19.19 30.21 -5.57
N VAL A 315 -19.37 28.91 -5.42
CA VAL A 315 -19.74 28.02 -6.52
C VAL A 315 -21.17 27.52 -6.30
N SER A 316 -21.89 27.33 -7.41
CA SER A 316 -23.28 26.94 -7.40
C SER A 316 -23.54 25.78 -8.34
N PHE A 317 -24.47 24.91 -7.97
CA PHE A 317 -25.00 23.86 -8.83
C PHE A 317 -26.53 23.97 -8.88
N THR A 318 -27.11 23.75 -10.07
CA THR A 318 -28.57 23.72 -10.26
C THR A 318 -29.04 22.27 -10.36
N LEU A 319 -29.90 21.86 -9.44
CA LEU A 319 -30.54 20.55 -9.38
C LEU A 319 -31.51 20.35 -10.54
N ASN A 320 -31.84 19.10 -10.83
CA ASN A 320 -32.88 18.77 -11.83
C ASN A 320 -34.27 19.31 -11.43
N SER A 321 -34.50 19.58 -10.14
CA SER A 321 -35.70 20.26 -9.64
C SER A 321 -35.77 21.74 -10.05
N GLY A 322 -34.64 22.33 -10.45
CA GLY A 322 -34.48 23.76 -10.69
C GLY A 322 -33.99 24.56 -9.48
N ASP A 323 -33.87 23.94 -8.30
CA ASP A 323 -33.28 24.57 -7.12
C ASP A 323 -31.76 24.69 -7.26
N SER A 324 -31.16 25.67 -6.59
CA SER A 324 -29.71 25.87 -6.60
C SER A 324 -29.12 25.64 -5.21
N VAL A 325 -28.04 24.85 -5.17
CA VAL A 325 -27.19 24.67 -3.98
C VAL A 325 -25.96 25.56 -4.15
N ASP A 326 -25.63 26.33 -3.12
CA ASP A 326 -24.48 27.24 -3.09
C ASP A 326 -23.46 26.76 -2.06
N SER A 327 -22.17 26.94 -2.36
CA SER A 327 -21.10 26.68 -1.40
C SER A 327 -21.03 27.75 -0.31
N ALA A 328 -20.33 27.44 0.79
CA ALA A 328 -19.79 28.48 1.65
C ALA A 328 -18.80 29.37 0.85
N PRO A 329 -18.75 30.69 1.12
CA PRO A 329 -17.84 31.58 0.40
C PRO A 329 -16.40 31.37 0.83
N VAL A 330 -15.48 31.43 -0.14
CA VAL A 330 -14.03 31.47 0.09
C VAL A 330 -13.47 32.84 -0.26
N THR A 331 -12.44 33.31 0.45
CA THR A 331 -11.84 34.61 0.18
C THR A 331 -10.56 34.46 -0.64
N ILE A 332 -10.49 35.18 -1.77
CA ILE A 332 -9.28 35.29 -2.59
C ILE A 332 -8.76 36.73 -2.51
N ARG A 333 -7.44 36.87 -2.30
CA ARG A 333 -6.75 38.16 -2.32
C ARG A 333 -6.02 38.36 -3.63
N VAL A 334 -6.37 39.42 -4.36
CA VAL A 334 -5.64 39.84 -5.55
C VAL A 334 -4.58 40.85 -5.15
N ILE A 335 -3.32 40.54 -5.46
CA ILE A 335 -2.15 41.38 -5.14
C ILE A 335 -1.55 41.99 -6.42
N PRO A 336 -0.81 43.10 -6.33
CA PRO A 336 -0.15 43.70 -7.49
C PRO A 336 0.79 42.70 -8.19
N SER A 337 0.82 42.70 -9.53
CA SER A 337 1.78 41.93 -10.33
C SER A 337 3.20 42.49 -10.25
N ARG A 338 3.30 43.81 -10.05
CA ARG A 338 4.56 44.56 -9.98
C ARG A 338 4.39 45.69 -8.96
N MET A 339 5.45 46.00 -8.21
CA MET A 339 5.58 47.31 -7.58
C MET A 339 6.20 48.24 -8.64
N ASP A 340 5.53 49.32 -9.01
CA ASP A 340 5.93 50.19 -10.13
C ASP A 340 7.31 50.89 -9.96
N GLU A 341 8.00 50.70 -8.84
CA GLU A 341 9.26 51.39 -8.45
C GLU A 341 10.42 50.43 -8.09
N ILE A 342 10.70 49.40 -8.90
CA ILE A 342 11.88 48.54 -8.69
C ILE A 342 12.92 48.71 -9.81
N GLN A 343 14.19 48.78 -9.44
CA GLN A 343 15.30 48.86 -10.40
C GLN A 343 15.49 47.51 -11.13
N PRO A 344 16.10 47.47 -12.32
CA PRO A 344 16.28 46.24 -13.11
C PRO A 344 17.08 45.13 -12.42
N GLU A 345 17.83 45.46 -11.35
CA GLU A 345 18.69 44.55 -10.58
C GLU A 345 18.07 44.16 -9.23
N GLN A 346 16.79 44.48 -9.02
CA GLN A 346 16.06 44.21 -7.79
C GLN A 346 14.93 43.20 -8.02
N ILE A 347 14.74 42.30 -7.06
CA ILE A 347 13.56 41.43 -6.98
C ILE A 347 12.66 41.86 -5.82
N THR A 348 11.35 41.70 -6.01
CA THR A 348 10.38 41.85 -4.92
C THR A 348 9.95 40.49 -4.43
N VAL A 349 10.16 40.23 -3.14
CA VAL A 349 9.70 39.01 -2.49
C VAL A 349 8.57 39.37 -1.53
N ARG A 350 7.40 38.76 -1.75
CA ARG A 350 6.22 38.91 -0.89
C ARG A 350 6.02 37.67 -0.05
N ILE A 351 6.01 37.84 1.27
CA ILE A 351 5.75 36.78 2.24
C ILE A 351 4.30 36.85 2.68
N VAL A 352 3.58 35.75 2.52
CA VAL A 352 2.18 35.60 2.92
C VAL A 352 1.97 34.36 3.78
N ASP A 353 0.97 34.39 4.64
CA ASP A 353 0.52 33.23 5.42
C ASP A 353 -0.16 32.26 4.43
N ALA A 354 0.27 31.00 4.43
CA ALA A 354 -0.22 29.99 3.50
C ALA A 354 -1.72 29.66 3.70
N ASP A 355 -2.25 29.83 4.92
CA ASP A 355 -3.62 29.44 5.26
C ASP A 355 -4.64 30.51 4.85
N ASP A 356 -4.31 31.79 5.06
CA ASP A 356 -5.25 32.90 4.90
C ASP A 356 -4.79 34.01 3.94
N GLY A 357 -3.58 33.89 3.38
CA GLY A 357 -3.04 34.83 2.39
C GLY A 357 -2.77 36.23 2.93
N ARG A 358 -2.69 36.42 4.26
CA ARG A 358 -2.31 37.70 4.87
C ARG A 358 -0.81 37.93 4.76
N ALA A 359 -0.40 39.19 4.71
CA ALA A 359 1.00 39.56 4.73
C ALA A 359 1.68 39.15 6.05
N VAL A 360 2.90 38.59 5.96
CA VAL A 360 3.71 38.20 7.13
C VAL A 360 4.91 39.13 7.26
N GLY A 361 4.66 40.31 7.86
CA GLY A 361 5.72 41.28 8.14
C GLY A 361 6.61 40.89 9.32
N GLY A 362 7.80 41.49 9.39
CA GLY A 362 8.81 41.19 10.41
C GLY A 362 9.58 39.89 10.19
N SER A 363 9.26 39.14 9.13
CA SER A 363 10.07 38.01 8.66
C SER A 363 11.45 38.48 8.20
N VAL A 364 12.43 37.60 8.20
CA VAL A 364 13.80 37.87 7.72
C VAL A 364 14.07 36.98 6.52
N ILE A 365 14.51 37.60 5.42
CA ILE A 365 14.99 36.92 4.24
C ILE A 365 16.52 36.95 4.25
N SER A 366 17.15 35.79 4.24
CA SER A 366 18.60 35.63 4.19
C SER A 366 19.05 35.07 2.85
N TYR A 367 20.02 35.70 2.20
CA TYR A 367 20.62 35.24 0.94
C TYR A 367 22.09 35.67 0.88
N GLY A 368 22.99 34.73 0.56
CA GLY A 368 24.43 34.96 0.68
C GLY A 368 24.83 35.35 2.11
N GLU A 369 25.42 36.54 2.28
CA GLU A 369 25.75 37.14 3.60
C GLU A 369 24.79 38.28 4.00
N GLN A 370 23.67 38.43 3.28
CA GLN A 370 22.71 39.52 3.47
C GLN A 370 21.45 39.03 4.16
N ASP A 371 20.95 39.84 5.10
CA ASP A 371 19.65 39.67 5.74
C ASP A 371 18.79 40.90 5.49
N VAL A 372 17.57 40.68 4.98
CA VAL A 372 16.59 41.74 4.70
C VAL A 372 15.33 41.48 5.52
N THR A 373 14.92 42.46 6.31
CA THR A 373 13.65 42.39 7.06
C THR A 373 12.48 42.75 6.15
N VAL A 374 11.46 41.90 6.18
CA VAL A 374 10.20 42.07 5.45
C VAL A 374 9.35 43.11 6.16
N ASP A 375 8.84 44.07 5.40
CA ASP A 375 8.01 45.15 5.93
C ASP A 375 6.63 44.68 6.42
N GLU A 376 5.86 45.56 7.07
CA GLU A 376 4.53 45.23 7.59
C GLU A 376 3.51 44.84 6.49
N THR A 377 3.80 45.17 5.23
CA THR A 377 2.98 44.76 4.08
C THR A 377 3.36 43.39 3.52
N GLY A 378 4.31 42.72 4.20
CA GLY A 378 4.81 41.40 3.82
C GLY A 378 5.74 41.47 2.62
N VAL A 379 6.36 42.62 2.34
CA VAL A 379 7.22 42.81 1.16
C VAL A 379 8.65 43.09 1.58
N ALA A 380 9.59 42.49 0.84
CA ALA A 380 10.99 42.86 0.84
C ALA A 380 11.46 43.07 -0.60
N VAL A 381 12.33 44.04 -0.79
CA VAL A 381 13.05 44.26 -2.04
C VAL A 381 14.49 43.80 -1.82
N LEU A 382 14.97 42.90 -2.67
CA LEU A 382 16.31 42.34 -2.58
C LEU A 382 17.13 42.85 -3.75
N ASP A 383 18.40 43.17 -3.49
CA ASP A 383 19.37 43.60 -4.50
C ASP A 383 20.13 42.38 -5.07
N ALA A 384 20.67 42.51 -6.29
CA ALA A 384 21.63 41.59 -6.90
C ALA A 384 21.10 40.18 -7.29
N ILE A 385 20.07 40.14 -8.14
CA ILE A 385 19.39 38.94 -8.66
C ILE A 385 20.33 37.84 -9.20
N ALA A 386 21.42 38.21 -9.86
CA ALA A 386 22.26 37.28 -10.63
C ALA A 386 23.07 36.29 -9.76
N ASP A 387 23.25 36.58 -8.47
CA ASP A 387 24.09 35.79 -7.56
C ASP A 387 23.28 35.04 -6.48
N ILE A 388 21.95 35.17 -6.48
CA ILE A 388 21.09 34.49 -5.50
C ILE A 388 20.91 33.04 -5.91
N THR A 389 21.65 32.14 -5.26
CA THR A 389 21.54 30.69 -5.44
C THR A 389 20.55 30.04 -4.47
N ALA A 390 20.36 30.68 -3.31
CA ALA A 390 19.40 30.28 -2.29
C ALA A 390 18.88 31.49 -1.53
N LEU A 391 17.60 31.41 -1.16
CA LEU A 391 16.90 32.40 -0.35
C LEU A 391 16.21 31.68 0.81
N HIS A 392 16.56 32.04 2.04
CA HIS A 392 15.98 31.51 3.25
C HIS A 392 15.02 32.52 3.86
N VAL A 393 13.83 32.10 4.27
CA VAL A 393 12.85 32.95 4.95
C VAL A 393 12.62 32.42 6.35
N PHE A 394 12.80 33.30 7.34
CA PHE A 394 12.60 33.02 8.75
C PHE A 394 11.50 33.91 9.31
N SER A 395 10.59 33.33 10.09
CA SER A 395 9.56 34.05 10.82
C SER A 395 9.37 33.37 12.18
N VAL A 396 8.97 34.13 13.19
CA VAL A 396 8.85 33.62 14.57
C VAL A 396 7.73 32.57 14.69
N ASP A 397 6.62 32.82 14.00
CA ASP A 397 5.38 32.05 14.08
C ASP A 397 5.13 31.16 12.85
N HIS A 398 6.11 31.04 11.95
CA HIS A 398 6.01 30.23 10.74
C HIS A 398 7.19 29.26 10.60
N ASP A 399 7.00 28.20 9.83
CA ASP A 399 8.09 27.31 9.44
C ASP A 399 9.06 28.05 8.52
N TYR A 400 10.35 27.72 8.64
CA TYR A 400 11.35 28.33 7.77
C TYR A 400 11.23 27.73 6.37
N PHE A 401 11.44 28.58 5.38
CA PHE A 401 11.33 28.21 3.98
C PHE A 401 12.65 28.49 3.28
N THR A 402 13.10 27.57 2.43
CA THR A 402 14.26 27.80 1.57
C THR A 402 13.87 27.64 0.11
N LEU A 403 14.18 28.64 -0.70
CA LEU A 403 14.08 28.60 -2.15
C LEU A 403 15.50 28.44 -2.70
N VAL A 404 15.82 27.30 -3.29
CA VAL A 404 17.10 27.06 -3.99
C VAL A 404 16.80 27.14 -5.48
N ALA A 405 16.89 28.32 -6.09
CA ALA A 405 16.50 28.50 -7.48
C ALA A 405 17.33 29.60 -8.13
N THR A 406 17.59 29.47 -9.43
CA THR A 406 18.01 30.62 -10.24
C THR A 406 16.78 31.49 -10.46
N LEU A 407 16.76 32.65 -9.80
CA LEU A 407 15.60 33.53 -9.83
C LEU A 407 15.46 34.17 -11.22
N ALA A 408 14.54 33.65 -12.04
CA ALA A 408 14.25 34.12 -13.39
C ALA A 408 13.12 35.16 -13.48
N SER A 409 12.45 35.46 -12.37
CA SER A 409 11.36 36.43 -12.27
C SER A 409 11.77 37.62 -11.40
N ASP A 410 11.18 38.78 -11.64
CA ASP A 410 11.39 40.01 -10.86
C ASP A 410 10.51 40.07 -9.60
N SER A 411 9.52 39.17 -9.47
CA SER A 411 8.64 39.09 -8.31
C SER A 411 8.31 37.65 -7.89
N TYR A 412 8.43 37.39 -6.59
CA TYR A 412 8.11 36.11 -5.95
C TYR A 412 7.07 36.28 -4.85
N VAL A 413 6.18 35.30 -4.74
CA VAL A 413 5.25 35.16 -3.61
C VAL A 413 5.62 33.88 -2.90
N ILE A 414 6.03 33.99 -1.63
CA ILE A 414 6.41 32.87 -0.79
C ILE A 414 5.33 32.70 0.28
N PRO A 415 4.51 31.64 0.19
CA PRO A 415 3.59 31.27 1.26
C PRO A 415 4.35 30.57 2.39
N LEU A 416 4.29 31.12 3.59
CA LEU A 416 4.82 30.49 4.80
C LEU A 416 3.69 29.80 5.56
N ARG A 417 3.92 28.55 5.94
CA ARG A 417 3.01 27.82 6.83
C ARG A 417 3.24 28.25 8.26
N ARG A 418 2.17 28.38 9.03
CA ARG A 418 2.29 28.60 10.48
C ARG A 418 3.08 27.47 11.09
N ARG A 419 3.88 27.82 12.09
CA ARG A 419 4.91 26.96 12.66
C ARG A 419 4.31 25.60 13.04
N SER A 420 4.82 24.54 12.42
CA SER A 420 4.58 23.17 12.86
C SER A 420 5.22 23.04 14.25
N SER A 421 4.37 23.16 15.27
CA SER A 421 4.82 23.07 16.65
C SER A 421 4.89 21.59 17.01
N ASN A 422 6.06 21.11 17.42
CA ASN A 422 6.16 19.82 18.10
C ASN A 422 5.34 19.77 19.41
N LEU A 423 4.75 20.89 19.86
CA LEU A 423 3.89 20.93 21.04
C LEU A 423 2.41 20.85 20.69
N ARG A 424 2.02 20.94 19.40
CA ARG A 424 0.63 20.87 18.98
C ARG A 424 0.46 20.05 17.72
N VAL A 425 -0.47 19.11 17.76
CA VAL A 425 -0.71 18.16 16.67
C VAL A 425 -2.20 17.89 16.54
N ALA A 426 -2.67 17.75 15.31
CA ALA A 426 -4.01 17.27 15.01
C ALA A 426 -3.93 15.80 14.60
N GLY A 427 -5.03 15.08 14.70
CA GLY A 427 -5.08 13.69 14.31
C GLY A 427 -6.44 13.09 14.54
N LEU A 428 -6.53 11.81 14.27
CA LEU A 428 -7.72 10.98 14.42
C LEU A 428 -7.30 9.58 14.86
N SER A 429 -8.22 8.85 15.46
CA SER A 429 -8.05 7.44 15.82
C SER A 429 -9.28 6.65 15.41
N GLY A 430 -9.24 5.32 15.50
CA GLY A 430 -10.41 4.49 15.27
C GLY A 430 -10.10 3.01 15.22
N ALA A 431 -11.17 2.22 15.30
CA ALA A 431 -11.12 0.78 15.06
C ALA A 431 -11.41 0.46 13.59
N VAL A 432 -10.89 -0.68 13.13
CA VAL A 432 -11.21 -1.24 11.81
C VAL A 432 -12.18 -2.40 11.97
N ASP A 433 -13.30 -2.35 11.25
CA ASP A 433 -14.31 -3.40 11.20
C ASP A 433 -14.00 -4.36 10.02
N PHE A 434 -13.55 -5.57 10.36
CA PHE A 434 -13.16 -6.61 9.40
C PHE A 434 -14.33 -7.48 8.92
N SER A 435 -15.59 -7.10 9.20
CA SER A 435 -16.75 -7.95 8.89
C SER A 435 -17.14 -8.02 7.40
N ASP A 436 -16.70 -7.07 6.57
CA ASP A 436 -16.89 -7.08 5.11
C ASP A 436 -15.67 -7.59 4.35
N ILE A 437 -14.63 -8.06 5.06
CA ILE A 437 -13.41 -8.56 4.45
C ILE A 437 -13.68 -9.97 3.88
N PRO A 438 -13.54 -10.18 2.56
CA PRO A 438 -13.94 -11.43 1.93
C PRO A 438 -12.90 -12.55 2.05
N ASN A 439 -11.62 -12.20 2.26
CA ASN A 439 -10.56 -13.20 2.33
C ASN A 439 -10.53 -13.91 3.69
N GLU A 440 -10.17 -15.19 3.67
CA GLU A 440 -10.04 -16.03 4.85
C GLU A 440 -8.62 -15.91 5.44
N GLY A 441 -8.49 -16.19 6.74
CA GLY A 441 -7.22 -16.14 7.46
C GLY A 441 -7.43 -15.92 8.96
N GLU A 442 -6.46 -16.33 9.76
CA GLU A 442 -6.54 -16.19 11.22
C GLU A 442 -6.02 -14.83 11.73
N VAL A 443 -5.32 -14.06 10.90
CA VAL A 443 -4.74 -12.78 11.30
C VAL A 443 -5.42 -11.62 10.58
N ASP A 444 -6.14 -10.80 11.34
CA ASP A 444 -6.69 -9.52 10.90
C ASP A 444 -5.60 -8.45 11.00
N ILE A 445 -5.32 -7.78 9.88
CA ILE A 445 -4.35 -6.69 9.83
C ILE A 445 -4.86 -5.53 8.98
N SER A 446 -4.60 -4.30 9.44
CA SER A 446 -4.86 -3.11 8.65
C SER A 446 -3.68 -2.16 8.63
N LEU A 447 -3.62 -1.35 7.58
CA LEU A 447 -2.88 -0.11 7.53
C LEU A 447 -3.88 1.04 7.35
N SER A 448 -3.93 1.97 8.30
CA SER A 448 -4.95 3.00 8.36
C SER A 448 -4.37 4.34 8.82
N GLY A 449 -4.97 5.43 8.37
CA GLY A 449 -4.51 6.76 8.77
C GLY A 449 -5.39 7.91 8.27
N PRO A 450 -5.08 9.15 8.67
CA PRO A 450 -5.63 10.34 8.05
C PRO A 450 -5.06 10.56 6.65
N SER A 451 -5.77 11.34 5.85
CA SER A 451 -5.20 11.95 4.65
C SER A 451 -3.97 12.79 5.03
N VAL A 452 -2.89 12.65 4.26
CA VAL A 452 -1.65 13.39 4.50
C VAL A 452 -1.80 14.80 3.94
N GLY A 453 -1.47 15.81 4.75
CA GLY A 453 -1.65 17.22 4.41
C GLY A 453 -1.07 17.63 3.04
N GLN A 454 -1.49 18.80 2.55
CA GLN A 454 -1.23 19.20 1.15
C GLN A 454 0.25 19.43 0.80
N SER A 455 1.11 19.61 1.80
CA SER A 455 2.55 19.75 1.59
C SER A 455 3.15 18.36 1.40
N MET A 456 3.38 17.96 0.14
CA MET A 456 4.09 16.71 -0.16
C MET A 456 5.53 16.69 0.36
N SER A 457 6.08 17.87 0.68
CA SER A 457 7.36 17.98 1.39
C SER A 457 7.33 17.50 2.84
N ASP A 458 6.15 17.24 3.41
CA ASP A 458 5.97 16.67 4.77
C ASP A 458 5.64 15.18 4.78
N LEU A 459 5.64 14.53 3.62
CA LEU A 459 5.48 13.08 3.53
C LEU A 459 6.67 12.41 4.21
N SER A 460 6.38 11.41 5.02
CA SER A 460 7.34 10.58 5.75
C SER A 460 6.66 9.28 6.13
N PHE A 461 7.41 8.25 6.51
CA PHE A 461 6.79 7.04 7.07
C PHE A 461 5.95 7.34 8.31
N ASN A 462 6.40 8.24 9.19
CA ASN A 462 5.64 8.62 10.38
C ASN A 462 4.33 9.36 10.04
N SER A 463 4.25 10.09 8.93
CA SER A 463 3.00 10.75 8.53
C SER A 463 2.02 9.82 7.80
N LEU A 464 2.49 8.68 7.27
CA LEU A 464 1.66 7.67 6.59
C LEU A 464 1.28 6.50 7.51
N LEU A 465 2.25 5.97 8.25
CA LEU A 465 2.12 4.79 9.11
C LEU A 465 1.99 5.16 10.59
N GLY A 466 2.28 6.40 10.97
CA GLY A 466 2.36 6.81 12.37
C GLY A 466 3.69 6.42 13.07
N PRO A 467 3.96 6.95 14.28
CA PRO A 467 5.08 6.50 15.11
C PRO A 467 4.99 5.01 15.45
N THR A 468 6.12 4.36 15.76
CA THR A 468 6.15 2.95 16.17
C THR A 468 5.69 2.79 17.62
N PHE A 469 4.80 1.84 17.89
CA PHE A 469 4.41 1.40 19.23
C PHE A 469 4.99 -0.01 19.48
N ASN A 470 5.59 -0.24 20.63
CA ASN A 470 5.98 -1.56 21.12
C ASN A 470 4.78 -2.25 21.77
N VAL A 471 4.17 -3.16 21.03
CA VAL A 471 2.96 -3.86 21.44
C VAL A 471 3.33 -5.20 22.08
N ALA A 472 2.98 -5.36 23.35
CA ALA A 472 3.19 -6.60 24.09
C ALA A 472 2.18 -7.68 23.68
N ILE A 473 2.65 -8.76 23.06
CA ILE A 473 1.82 -9.92 22.71
C ILE A 473 1.95 -11.00 23.78
N ASN A 474 0.82 -11.34 24.40
CA ASN A 474 0.73 -12.37 25.42
C ASN A 474 0.17 -13.68 24.85
N ALA A 475 1.05 -14.55 24.34
CA ALA A 475 0.67 -15.84 23.74
C ALA A 475 0.76 -17.01 24.75
N GLY A 476 0.28 -16.81 25.98
CA GLY A 476 0.33 -17.83 27.04
C GLY A 476 1.66 -17.85 27.80
N PRO A 477 2.52 -18.91 27.68
CA PRO A 477 3.77 -19.00 28.46
C PRO A 477 4.89 -18.08 27.96
N ALA A 478 4.72 -17.43 26.80
CA ALA A 478 5.68 -16.49 26.24
C ALA A 478 5.01 -15.13 26.01
N SER A 479 5.71 -14.06 26.43
CA SER A 479 5.38 -12.67 26.12
C SER A 479 6.55 -12.06 25.35
N PHE A 480 6.26 -11.35 24.27
CA PHE A 480 7.26 -10.63 23.50
C PHE A 480 6.65 -9.34 22.94
N ASP A 481 7.50 -8.34 22.77
CA ASP A 481 7.10 -7.03 22.24
C ASP A 481 7.38 -6.99 20.74
N ILE A 482 6.40 -6.53 19.96
CA ILE A 482 6.54 -6.31 18.53
C ILE A 482 6.43 -4.80 18.25
N PRO A 483 7.39 -4.20 17.51
CA PRO A 483 7.24 -2.84 17.02
C PRO A 483 6.19 -2.79 15.89
N ILE A 484 5.08 -2.10 16.13
CA ILE A 484 3.96 -1.94 15.21
C ILE A 484 3.68 -0.44 15.01
N PRO A 485 3.68 0.09 13.78
CA PRO A 485 3.32 1.47 13.53
C PRO A 485 1.92 1.82 14.08
N SER A 486 1.73 3.04 14.55
CA SER A 486 0.49 3.45 15.20
C SER A 486 -0.72 3.44 14.25
N GLY A 487 -0.49 3.52 12.94
CA GLY A 487 -1.48 3.34 11.88
C GLY A 487 -1.87 1.88 11.60
N VAL A 488 -1.15 0.90 12.14
CA VAL A 488 -1.41 -0.52 11.91
C VAL A 488 -2.28 -1.11 13.01
N THR A 489 -3.33 -1.86 12.66
CA THR A 489 -4.07 -2.70 13.62
C THR A 489 -3.71 -4.16 13.40
N LEU A 490 -3.74 -4.95 14.48
CA LEU A 490 -3.36 -6.36 14.45
C LEU A 490 -4.17 -7.15 15.47
N ALA A 491 -4.88 -8.17 14.98
CA ALA A 491 -5.52 -9.19 15.81
C ALA A 491 -5.31 -10.58 15.19
N ALA A 492 -5.25 -11.61 16.03
CA ALA A 492 -5.07 -12.98 15.57
C ALA A 492 -5.97 -13.95 16.34
N ASP A 493 -6.61 -14.87 15.62
CA ASP A 493 -7.40 -15.96 16.17
C ASP A 493 -6.50 -17.19 16.39
N VAL A 494 -6.02 -17.38 17.62
CA VAL A 494 -5.07 -18.46 17.94
C VAL A 494 -5.82 -19.68 18.46
N PRO A 495 -5.55 -20.90 17.93
CA PRO A 495 -6.11 -22.13 18.48
C PRO A 495 -5.86 -22.23 19.99
N ILE A 496 -6.88 -22.62 20.76
CA ILE A 496 -6.83 -22.80 22.23
C ILE A 496 -6.84 -21.49 23.04
N ILE A 497 -6.14 -20.44 22.61
CA ILE A 497 -6.06 -19.14 23.33
C ILE A 497 -7.25 -18.24 22.99
N GLY A 498 -7.82 -18.39 21.79
CA GLY A 498 -8.88 -17.51 21.26
C GLY A 498 -8.29 -16.26 20.60
N ARG A 499 -9.15 -15.28 20.35
CA ARG A 499 -8.78 -14.02 19.70
C ARG A 499 -7.85 -13.18 20.58
N ILE A 500 -6.68 -12.87 20.06
CA ILE A 500 -5.70 -11.97 20.66
C ILE A 500 -5.75 -10.66 19.89
N GLU A 501 -6.20 -9.59 20.53
CA GLU A 501 -6.18 -8.25 19.96
C GLU A 501 -4.88 -7.57 20.42
N ALA A 502 -3.84 -7.65 19.59
CA ALA A 502 -2.55 -7.02 19.89
C ALA A 502 -2.69 -5.49 19.86
N LYS A 503 -3.34 -4.96 18.82
CA LYS A 503 -3.62 -3.52 18.68
C LYS A 503 -4.92 -3.32 17.90
N SER A 504 -5.97 -2.88 18.60
CA SER A 504 -7.33 -2.73 18.06
C SER A 504 -7.56 -1.42 17.29
N ASP A 505 -6.90 -0.35 17.72
CA ASP A 505 -7.13 0.99 17.19
C ASP A 505 -5.90 1.49 16.44
N PHE A 506 -6.14 2.19 15.34
CA PHE A 506 -5.14 2.99 14.67
C PHE A 506 -5.14 4.42 15.24
N TYR A 507 -3.96 5.04 15.24
CA TYR A 507 -3.73 6.39 15.71
C TYR A 507 -2.91 7.12 14.66
N GLY A 508 -3.46 8.18 14.08
CA GLY A 508 -2.79 8.92 13.02
C GLY A 508 -2.72 10.41 13.33
N THR A 509 -1.56 11.01 13.07
CA THR A 509 -1.35 12.45 13.19
C THR A 509 -1.34 13.10 11.82
N THR A 510 -1.90 14.29 11.70
CA THR A 510 -1.92 15.06 10.45
C THR A 510 -2.02 16.55 10.75
N GLU A 511 -2.10 17.34 9.69
CA GLU A 511 -2.33 18.77 9.75
C GLU A 511 -3.79 19.07 10.15
N PRO A 512 -4.04 20.17 10.90
CA PRO A 512 -5.40 20.64 11.16
C PRO A 512 -6.17 20.93 9.87
N GLY A 513 -7.49 20.81 9.91
CA GLY A 513 -8.36 20.97 8.74
C GLY A 513 -9.29 19.78 8.53
N ILE A 514 -10.05 19.80 7.44
CA ILE A 514 -10.90 18.66 7.06
C ILE A 514 -9.98 17.55 6.54
N ARG A 515 -10.08 16.36 7.12
CA ARG A 515 -9.26 15.20 6.77
C ARG A 515 -10.15 13.99 6.59
N LEU A 516 -9.76 13.10 5.67
CA LEU A 516 -10.41 11.80 5.49
C LEU A 516 -9.64 10.77 6.30
N ALA A 517 -10.32 9.75 6.79
CA ALA A 517 -9.69 8.56 7.33
C ALA A 517 -9.76 7.45 6.27
N TRP A 518 -8.65 6.80 6.00
CA TRP A 518 -8.53 5.72 5.03
C TRP A 518 -7.96 4.46 5.69
N SER A 519 -8.21 3.31 5.09
CA SER A 519 -7.70 2.02 5.55
C SER A 519 -7.53 1.05 4.41
N LEU A 520 -6.46 0.26 4.43
CA LEU A 520 -6.28 -0.99 3.70
C LEU A 520 -6.31 -2.12 4.72
N ALA A 521 -7.26 -3.04 4.63
CA ALA A 521 -7.39 -4.13 5.59
C ALA A 521 -7.69 -5.48 4.93
N GLY A 522 -7.16 -6.54 5.51
CA GLY A 522 -7.40 -7.90 5.05
C GLY A 522 -7.04 -8.94 6.10
N ARG A 523 -7.30 -10.20 5.76
CA ARG A 523 -6.89 -11.36 6.55
C ARG A 523 -5.71 -12.07 5.93
N ILE A 524 -4.85 -12.63 6.77
CA ILE A 524 -3.70 -13.43 6.35
C ILE A 524 -3.67 -14.73 7.17
N ASP A 525 -3.31 -15.82 6.51
CA ASP A 525 -3.03 -17.10 7.15
C ASP A 525 -1.80 -17.00 8.08
N ILE A 526 -1.92 -17.51 9.31
CA ILE A 526 -0.86 -17.44 10.31
C ILE A 526 0.40 -18.24 9.92
N ALA A 527 0.24 -19.39 9.27
CA ALA A 527 1.36 -20.19 8.79
C ALA A 527 2.18 -19.42 7.75
N ARG A 528 1.49 -18.65 6.89
CA ARG A 528 2.14 -17.82 5.88
C ARG A 528 2.95 -16.68 6.50
N LEU A 529 2.42 -16.00 7.52
CA LEU A 529 3.18 -15.02 8.30
C LEU A 529 4.41 -15.64 8.97
N THR A 530 4.29 -16.85 9.53
CA THR A 530 5.43 -17.52 10.18
C THR A 530 6.50 -18.00 9.19
N GLN A 531 6.13 -18.39 7.97
CA GLN A 531 7.10 -18.74 6.92
C GLN A 531 7.89 -17.51 6.45
N LEU A 532 7.22 -16.36 6.33
CA LEU A 532 7.85 -15.09 5.95
C LEU A 532 8.75 -14.52 7.07
N ALA A 533 8.41 -14.79 8.34
CA ALA A 533 9.20 -14.37 9.50
C ALA A 533 10.44 -15.26 9.78
N GLN A 534 10.54 -16.46 9.20
CA GLN A 534 11.66 -17.40 9.46
C GLN A 534 12.95 -17.08 8.68
N GLY A 535 13.00 -15.97 7.93
CA GLY A 535 14.11 -15.59 7.05
C GLY A 535 15.27 -14.79 7.66
N GLY A 536 15.24 -14.39 8.94
CA GLY A 536 16.35 -13.61 9.53
C GLY A 536 16.05 -13.02 10.92
N ASP A 537 17.12 -12.60 11.60
CA ASP A 537 17.17 -12.14 13.01
C ASP A 537 16.02 -11.15 13.33
N GLY A 538 15.23 -11.50 14.36
CA GLY A 538 13.91 -10.91 14.58
C GLY A 538 13.88 -9.39 14.81
N GLY A 539 12.82 -8.76 14.30
CA GLY A 539 12.26 -7.52 14.88
C GLY A 539 12.40 -6.22 14.09
N ALA A 540 12.93 -6.23 12.86
CA ALA A 540 12.98 -5.00 12.06
C ALA A 540 11.64 -4.70 11.36
N VAL A 541 11.11 -3.49 11.53
CA VAL A 541 9.85 -3.02 10.91
C VAL A 541 9.86 -3.22 9.39
N GLY A 542 11.02 -3.08 8.74
CA GLY A 542 11.19 -3.32 7.30
C GLY A 542 10.91 -4.77 6.86
N GLN A 543 11.23 -5.76 7.70
CA GLN A 543 10.98 -7.17 7.38
C GLN A 543 9.49 -7.51 7.48
N VAL A 544 8.81 -6.97 8.50
CA VAL A 544 7.35 -7.15 8.68
C VAL A 544 6.60 -6.49 7.52
N LEU A 545 6.99 -5.27 7.14
CA LEU A 545 6.43 -4.60 5.96
C LEU A 545 6.69 -5.42 4.68
N ALA A 546 7.92 -5.87 4.43
CA ALA A 546 8.25 -6.70 3.27
C ALA A 546 7.43 -8.01 3.21
N ALA A 547 7.16 -8.64 4.36
CA ALA A 547 6.34 -9.84 4.44
C ALA A 547 4.86 -9.59 4.13
N ILE A 548 4.30 -8.45 4.55
CA ILE A 548 2.88 -8.14 4.35
C ILE A 548 2.63 -7.47 3.00
N LEU A 549 3.65 -6.84 2.39
CA LEU A 549 3.53 -6.08 1.15
C LEU A 549 2.80 -6.81 0.02
N PRO A 550 3.07 -8.10 -0.28
CA PRO A 550 2.34 -8.86 -1.30
C PRO A 550 0.83 -8.99 -1.03
N TYR A 551 0.42 -8.95 0.24
CA TYR A 551 -0.98 -9.10 0.64
C TYR A 551 -1.79 -7.83 0.46
N PHE A 552 -1.14 -6.65 0.46
CA PHE A 552 -1.88 -5.41 0.32
C PHE A 552 -2.66 -5.33 -0.98
N GLU A 553 -2.28 -6.03 -2.06
CA GLU A 553 -3.06 -6.10 -3.29
C GLU A 553 -4.44 -6.79 -3.12
N THR A 554 -4.59 -7.62 -2.08
CA THR A 554 -5.85 -8.34 -1.77
C THR A 554 -6.70 -7.64 -0.72
N PHE A 555 -6.15 -6.60 -0.08
CA PHE A 555 -6.84 -5.91 1.00
C PHE A 555 -7.99 -5.09 0.46
N GLN A 556 -9.03 -4.94 1.27
CA GLN A 556 -10.12 -4.02 0.99
C GLN A 556 -9.71 -2.62 1.45
N HIS A 557 -10.03 -1.63 0.63
CA HIS A 557 -9.93 -0.22 0.97
C HIS A 557 -11.20 0.24 1.70
N GLY A 558 -11.04 1.12 2.69
CA GLY A 558 -12.12 1.78 3.41
C GLY A 558 -11.87 3.28 3.49
N LEU A 559 -12.94 4.06 3.33
CA LEU A 559 -12.90 5.52 3.41
C LEU A 559 -13.97 6.04 4.37
N ARG A 560 -13.60 7.01 5.20
CA ARG A 560 -14.54 7.76 6.04
C ARG A 560 -14.24 9.25 5.97
N VAL A 561 -15.27 10.03 5.66
CA VAL A 561 -15.19 11.49 5.75
C VAL A 561 -15.08 11.90 7.22
N GLY A 562 -13.97 12.53 7.57
CA GLY A 562 -13.72 13.02 8.91
C GLY A 562 -14.24 14.44 9.13
N GLU A 563 -14.25 14.85 10.39
CA GLU A 563 -14.58 16.22 10.78
C GLU A 563 -13.38 17.17 10.60
N ARG A 564 -13.62 18.47 10.78
CA ARG A 564 -12.54 19.46 10.82
C ARG A 564 -11.68 19.27 12.07
N LEU A 565 -10.47 18.74 11.88
CA LEU A 565 -9.51 18.52 12.95
C LEU A 565 -8.90 19.83 13.45
N VAL A 566 -8.63 19.87 14.75
CA VAL A 566 -7.97 20.99 15.43
C VAL A 566 -6.67 20.53 16.09
N ALA A 567 -5.63 21.36 16.06
CA ALA A 567 -4.36 21.04 16.69
C ALA A 567 -4.48 21.15 18.23
N LEU A 568 -4.27 20.03 18.91
CA LEU A 568 -4.28 19.93 20.37
C LEU A 568 -2.86 20.00 20.93
N PRO A 569 -2.66 20.58 22.13
CA PRO A 569 -1.39 20.44 22.85
C PRO A 569 -1.03 18.97 23.05
N GLN A 570 0.24 18.62 22.87
CA GLN A 570 0.77 17.32 23.27
C GLN A 570 0.74 17.17 24.79
N VAL A 571 0.63 15.93 25.26
CA VAL A 571 0.57 15.54 26.67
C VAL A 571 1.78 14.67 27.03
N PRO A 572 2.24 14.68 28.29
CA PRO A 572 3.26 13.73 28.74
C PRO A 572 2.76 12.29 28.62
N ASP A 573 3.63 11.35 28.23
CA ASP A 573 3.25 9.93 28.14
C ASP A 573 3.27 9.20 29.48
N GLU A 574 2.49 9.67 30.45
CA GLU A 574 2.51 9.14 31.83
C GLU A 574 2.16 7.64 31.93
N ASN A 575 1.48 7.09 30.92
CA ASN A 575 1.01 5.71 30.87
C ASN A 575 1.83 4.81 29.94
N ASP A 576 2.92 5.30 29.34
CA ASP A 576 3.74 4.52 28.38
C ASP A 576 2.87 3.90 27.29
N MET A 577 2.10 4.74 26.58
CA MET A 577 1.08 4.26 25.65
C MET A 577 1.68 3.63 24.39
N ASP A 578 2.85 4.08 23.97
CA ASP A 578 3.58 3.45 22.88
C ASP A 578 4.49 2.30 23.35
N GLY A 579 4.65 2.07 24.65
CA GLY A 579 5.34 0.92 25.21
C GLY A 579 6.86 0.96 25.06
N ASP A 580 7.46 2.13 24.81
CA ASP A 580 8.91 2.28 24.68
C ASP A 580 9.64 2.46 26.03
N GLY A 581 8.88 2.66 27.10
CA GLY A 581 9.36 2.82 28.47
C GLY A 581 9.76 4.25 28.85
N ASP A 582 9.63 5.24 27.95
CA ASP A 582 9.89 6.66 28.23
C ASP A 582 8.61 7.44 28.57
N VAL A 583 8.26 7.45 29.84
CA VAL A 583 7.10 8.21 30.34
C VAL A 583 7.26 9.74 30.37
N ASN A 584 8.43 10.27 29.99
CA ASN A 584 8.70 11.72 30.07
C ASN A 584 8.61 12.42 28.71
N GLU A 585 8.45 11.68 27.62
CA GLU A 585 8.29 12.29 26.32
C GLU A 585 6.88 12.90 26.14
N LEU A 586 6.80 13.79 25.15
CA LEU A 586 5.53 14.41 24.76
C LEU A 586 4.97 13.64 23.57
N ARG A 587 3.69 13.30 23.68
CA ARG A 587 2.97 12.56 22.66
C ARG A 587 1.65 13.26 22.30
N PRO A 588 1.06 12.90 21.15
CA PRO A 588 -0.30 13.34 20.83
C PRO A 588 -1.32 12.90 21.89
N ASP A 589 -2.27 13.79 22.18
CA ASP A 589 -3.41 13.56 23.07
C ASP A 589 -4.48 12.72 22.34
N TYR A 590 -4.12 11.45 22.06
CA TYR A 590 -4.93 10.51 21.28
C TYR A 590 -6.35 10.33 21.85
N ASP A 591 -6.52 10.41 23.17
CA ASP A 591 -7.83 10.28 23.85
C ASP A 591 -8.81 11.40 23.46
N ARG A 592 -8.29 12.54 22.99
CA ARG A 592 -9.08 13.69 22.57
C ARG A 592 -9.15 13.87 21.05
N PHE A 593 -8.52 12.97 20.29
CA PHE A 593 -8.71 12.94 18.85
C PHE A 593 -10.11 12.42 18.50
N PRO A 594 -10.73 12.92 17.42
CA PRO A 594 -11.96 12.33 16.90
C PRO A 594 -11.76 10.86 16.55
N VAL A 595 -12.75 10.04 16.92
CA VAL A 595 -12.77 8.60 16.65
C VAL A 595 -13.56 8.34 15.37
N LEU A 596 -12.91 7.79 14.35
CA LEU A 596 -13.47 7.46 13.05
C LEU A 596 -13.24 5.98 12.76
N ASN A 597 -14.21 5.15 13.15
CA ASN A 597 -14.17 3.72 12.84
C ASN A 597 -14.41 3.50 11.34
N ILE A 598 -13.58 2.67 10.72
CA ILE A 598 -13.59 2.40 9.28
C ILE A 598 -14.03 0.95 9.06
N ARG A 599 -14.87 0.72 8.06
CA ARG A 599 -15.27 -0.61 7.61
C ARG A 599 -14.83 -0.77 6.16
N PRO A 600 -13.64 -1.34 5.92
CA PRO A 600 -13.12 -1.52 4.57
C PRO A 600 -13.95 -2.56 3.82
N ASN A 601 -14.41 -2.18 2.64
CA ASN A 601 -15.35 -2.97 1.83
C ASN A 601 -15.19 -2.75 0.32
N GLN A 602 -14.17 -2.00 -0.10
CA GLN A 602 -13.90 -1.75 -1.52
C GLN A 602 -12.68 -2.50 -2.00
N ALA A 603 -12.86 -3.30 -3.06
CA ALA A 603 -11.78 -4.08 -3.63
C ALA A 603 -10.79 -3.19 -4.38
N GLN A 604 -9.55 -3.67 -4.51
CA GLN A 604 -8.51 -2.99 -5.28
C GLN A 604 -8.48 -3.52 -6.72
N ASP A 605 -9.58 -3.32 -7.45
CA ASP A 605 -9.77 -3.90 -8.78
C ASP A 605 -9.04 -3.15 -9.90
N LEU A 606 -8.67 -1.89 -9.65
CA LEU A 606 -7.96 -1.06 -10.62
C LEU A 606 -6.49 -1.48 -10.69
N ARG A 607 -6.13 -2.07 -11.84
CA ARG A 607 -4.77 -2.50 -12.15
C ARG A 607 -4.00 -1.41 -12.89
N LEU A 608 -2.73 -1.27 -12.53
CA LEU A 608 -1.78 -0.40 -13.20
C LEU A 608 -0.38 -1.02 -13.16
N THR A 609 0.50 -0.52 -14.02
CA THR A 609 1.93 -0.86 -13.97
C THR A 609 2.73 0.34 -13.49
N ILE A 610 3.66 0.12 -12.57
CA ILE A 610 4.51 1.17 -12.02
C ILE A 610 5.96 0.87 -12.41
N ASP A 611 6.54 1.72 -13.25
CA ASP A 611 7.96 1.69 -13.59
C ASP A 611 8.75 2.53 -12.57
N VAL A 612 9.53 1.85 -11.75
CA VAL A 612 10.38 2.45 -10.71
C VAL A 612 11.86 2.46 -11.09
N SER A 613 12.23 2.03 -12.30
CA SER A 613 13.61 1.90 -12.78
C SER A 613 14.45 3.16 -12.56
N ASN A 614 13.78 4.30 -12.58
CA ASN A 614 14.32 5.64 -12.53
C ASN A 614 14.49 6.23 -11.11
N ILE A 615 13.82 5.66 -10.12
CA ILE A 615 13.78 6.18 -8.73
C ILE A 615 14.29 5.16 -7.72
N PHE A 616 14.62 3.95 -8.17
CA PHE A 616 15.13 2.89 -7.33
C PHE A 616 16.54 3.20 -6.81
N VAL A 617 16.74 3.05 -5.50
CA VAL A 617 18.04 3.18 -4.84
C VAL A 617 18.51 1.78 -4.42
N PRO A 618 19.69 1.31 -4.86
CA PRO A 618 20.20 0.01 -4.45
C PRO A 618 20.29 -0.14 -2.92
N ASP A 619 19.91 -1.32 -2.43
CA ASP A 619 19.83 -1.70 -1.01
C ASP A 619 18.70 -1.02 -0.20
N ASP A 620 17.89 -0.16 -0.80
CA ASP A 620 16.70 0.41 -0.17
C ASP A 620 15.45 -0.42 -0.51
N LEU A 621 14.46 -0.41 0.39
CA LEU A 621 13.11 -0.84 0.06
C LEU A 621 12.35 0.37 -0.48
N LEU A 622 11.82 0.25 -1.70
CA LEU A 622 10.95 1.26 -2.30
C LEU A 622 9.49 0.88 -2.08
N ILE A 623 8.75 1.72 -1.38
CA ILE A 623 7.29 1.57 -1.20
C ILE A 623 6.61 2.62 -2.06
N VAL A 624 5.62 2.21 -2.86
CA VAL A 624 4.84 3.11 -3.71
C VAL A 624 3.40 3.12 -3.24
N PHE A 625 2.92 4.29 -2.82
CA PHE A 625 1.51 4.53 -2.55
C PHE A 625 0.83 5.09 -3.79
N SER A 626 -0.24 4.43 -4.23
CA SER A 626 -1.12 4.89 -5.31
C SER A 626 -2.37 5.46 -4.68
N GLY A 627 -2.79 6.65 -5.10
CA GLY A 627 -3.94 7.30 -4.47
C GLY A 627 -4.35 8.59 -5.15
N VAL A 628 -5.04 9.42 -4.40
CA VAL A 628 -5.61 10.68 -4.89
C VAL A 628 -5.24 11.83 -3.97
N THR A 629 -4.79 12.95 -4.54
CA THR A 629 -4.64 14.21 -3.80
C THR A 629 -5.87 15.08 -4.00
N LEU A 630 -6.55 15.37 -2.90
CA LEU A 630 -7.62 16.36 -2.86
C LEU A 630 -7.10 17.71 -2.32
N PRO A 631 -7.30 18.81 -3.04
CA PRO A 631 -7.05 20.14 -2.51
C PRO A 631 -7.91 20.39 -1.24
N GLY A 632 -7.35 21.08 -0.25
CA GLY A 632 -7.98 21.22 1.08
C GLY A 632 -7.73 20.04 2.03
N ILE A 633 -7.82 18.80 1.50
CA ILE A 633 -7.91 17.56 2.28
C ILE A 633 -6.58 16.80 2.37
N GLY A 634 -5.78 16.79 1.29
CA GLY A 634 -4.50 16.10 1.22
C GLY A 634 -4.52 14.83 0.37
N PHE A 635 -3.42 14.09 0.43
CA PHE A 635 -3.24 12.80 -0.25
C PHE A 635 -3.92 11.67 0.53
N VAL A 636 -4.70 10.86 -0.19
CA VAL A 636 -5.40 9.67 0.29
C VAL A 636 -4.88 8.46 -0.47
N PRO A 637 -4.14 7.56 0.19
CA PRO A 637 -3.76 6.28 -0.39
C PRO A 637 -4.99 5.44 -0.70
N LEU A 638 -4.98 4.78 -1.86
CA LEU A 638 -5.99 3.83 -2.33
C LEU A 638 -5.41 2.44 -2.60
N GLY A 639 -4.09 2.33 -2.67
CA GLY A 639 -3.34 1.09 -2.78
C GLY A 639 -1.87 1.31 -2.45
N VAL A 640 -1.16 0.21 -2.23
CA VAL A 640 0.28 0.21 -1.96
C VAL A 640 0.93 -0.97 -2.64
N THR A 641 2.10 -0.74 -3.23
CA THR A 641 2.98 -1.78 -3.75
C THR A 641 4.42 -1.50 -3.29
N ALA A 642 5.32 -2.43 -3.53
CA ALA A 642 6.74 -2.24 -3.24
C ALA A 642 7.63 -2.86 -4.31
N ALA A 643 8.85 -2.35 -4.35
CA ALA A 643 9.90 -2.78 -5.25
C ALA A 643 11.22 -2.97 -4.48
N ASP A 644 11.89 -4.07 -4.77
CA ASP A 644 13.19 -4.47 -4.24
C ASP A 644 14.30 -4.50 -5.31
N GLU A 645 13.93 -4.28 -6.57
CA GLU A 645 14.82 -4.11 -7.71
C GLU A 645 14.28 -3.06 -8.71
N PRO A 646 15.10 -2.47 -9.59
CA PRO A 646 14.59 -1.58 -10.63
C PRO A 646 13.77 -2.37 -11.66
N GLY A 647 12.60 -1.84 -12.07
CA GLY A 647 11.78 -2.47 -13.10
C GLY A 647 10.33 -1.97 -13.12
N GLU A 648 9.51 -2.69 -13.88
CA GLU A 648 8.06 -2.51 -13.93
C GLU A 648 7.38 -3.47 -12.96
N TYR A 649 6.48 -2.94 -12.13
CA TYR A 649 5.75 -3.70 -11.12
C TYR A 649 4.26 -3.61 -11.38
N ALA A 650 3.59 -4.76 -11.32
CA ALA A 650 2.14 -4.77 -11.20
C ALA A 650 1.75 -4.10 -9.88
N ALA A 651 0.71 -3.28 -9.92
CA ALA A 651 0.15 -2.67 -8.74
C ALA A 651 -1.37 -2.64 -8.85
N ARG A 652 -2.01 -2.65 -7.69
CA ARG A 652 -3.45 -2.52 -7.54
C ARG A 652 -3.78 -1.34 -6.62
N MET A 653 -4.94 -0.75 -6.87
CA MET A 653 -5.53 0.25 -6.00
C MET A 653 -7.05 0.16 -6.10
N ALA A 654 -7.75 0.64 -5.07
CA ALA A 654 -9.18 0.87 -5.22
C ALA A 654 -9.40 1.95 -6.28
N ALA A 655 -10.41 1.76 -7.14
CA ALA A 655 -10.85 2.84 -8.00
C ALA A 655 -11.24 4.03 -7.09
N PRO A 656 -10.99 5.29 -7.51
CA PRO A 656 -11.45 6.43 -6.73
C PRO A 656 -12.96 6.32 -6.44
N TYR A 657 -13.34 6.47 -5.18
CA TYR A 657 -14.74 6.41 -4.73
C TYR A 657 -14.97 7.38 -3.57
N GLY A 658 -16.23 7.67 -3.26
CA GLY A 658 -16.61 8.41 -2.05
C GLY A 658 -16.05 9.83 -2.01
N GLY A 659 -15.75 10.40 -3.17
CA GLY A 659 -15.21 11.74 -3.34
C GLY A 659 -13.80 11.90 -3.81
N LEU A 660 -13.13 10.78 -4.01
CA LEU A 660 -11.77 10.78 -4.54
C LEU A 660 -11.78 10.89 -6.09
N GLU A 661 -12.91 10.71 -6.75
CA GLU A 661 -13.09 10.75 -8.22
C GLU A 661 -12.74 12.11 -8.84
N VAL A 662 -12.86 13.17 -8.03
CA VAL A 662 -12.59 14.56 -8.42
C VAL A 662 -11.20 15.04 -8.02
N GLY A 663 -10.43 14.19 -7.33
CA GLY A 663 -9.07 14.53 -6.94
C GLY A 663 -8.05 14.14 -7.99
N ILE A 664 -6.82 14.61 -7.80
CA ILE A 664 -5.74 14.38 -8.76
C ILE A 664 -5.08 13.03 -8.45
N PRO A 665 -5.11 12.04 -9.37
CA PRO A 665 -4.35 10.81 -9.21
C PRO A 665 -2.88 11.12 -8.90
N THR A 666 -2.38 10.57 -7.81
CA THR A 666 -1.05 10.86 -7.25
C THR A 666 -0.38 9.56 -6.84
N PHE A 667 0.88 9.42 -7.22
CA PHE A 667 1.72 8.27 -6.92
C PHE A 667 2.94 8.74 -6.14
N VAL A 668 3.18 8.14 -4.98
CA VAL A 668 4.25 8.54 -4.06
C VAL A 668 5.18 7.35 -3.85
N GLY A 669 6.38 7.43 -4.42
CA GLY A 669 7.48 6.50 -4.18
C GLY A 669 8.33 6.94 -2.99
N LEU A 670 8.51 6.08 -2.00
CA LEU A 670 9.30 6.29 -0.80
C LEU A 670 10.42 5.25 -0.74
N SER A 671 11.65 5.70 -0.99
CA SER A 671 12.84 4.87 -0.82
C SER A 671 13.42 5.10 0.55
N ALA A 672 13.62 4.02 1.31
CA ALA A 672 14.40 4.11 2.54
C ALA A 672 15.18 2.83 2.84
N ARG A 673 16.30 3.06 3.52
CA ARG A 673 17.12 1.99 4.10
C ARG A 673 16.60 1.64 5.49
N PHE A 674 16.06 0.45 5.64
CA PHE A 674 15.70 -0.09 6.95
C PHE A 674 16.97 -0.68 7.59
N GLY A 675 17.37 -0.16 8.76
CA GLY A 675 18.47 -0.75 9.53
C GLY A 675 18.00 -1.91 10.40
N ASP A 676 18.91 -2.51 11.16
CA ASP A 676 18.63 -3.60 12.11
C ASP A 676 17.85 -3.15 13.37
N GLY A 677 17.34 -1.92 13.39
CA GLY A 677 16.64 -1.31 14.52
C GLY A 677 15.11 -1.41 14.41
N GLN A 678 14.42 -1.17 15.54
CA GLN A 678 12.95 -1.18 15.61
C GLN A 678 12.28 0.15 15.20
N THR A 679 13.07 1.15 14.80
CA THR A 679 12.56 2.48 14.44
C THR A 679 12.43 2.62 12.92
N LEU A 680 11.37 3.31 12.47
CA LEU A 680 11.25 3.74 11.09
C LEU A 680 12.43 4.65 10.69
N PRO A 681 12.93 4.55 9.45
CA PRO A 681 14.05 5.38 9.00
C PRO A 681 13.70 6.86 9.00
N GLU A 682 14.56 7.68 9.62
CA GLU A 682 14.38 9.14 9.68
C GLU A 682 14.72 9.83 8.34
N SER A 683 15.54 9.19 7.51
CA SER A 683 15.93 9.69 6.19
C SER A 683 15.31 8.82 5.10
N LEU A 684 14.58 9.48 4.20
CA LEU A 684 13.89 8.84 3.09
C LEU A 684 13.95 9.74 1.87
N THR A 685 13.93 9.12 0.69
CA THR A 685 13.82 9.82 -0.59
C THR A 685 12.38 9.69 -1.09
N ILE A 686 11.78 10.81 -1.50
CA ILE A 686 10.39 10.86 -1.96
C ILE A 686 10.36 11.27 -3.43
N HIS A 687 9.65 10.50 -4.23
CA HIS A 687 9.26 10.83 -5.58
C HIS A 687 7.74 10.95 -5.65
N VAL A 688 7.23 12.01 -6.27
CA VAL A 688 5.79 12.24 -6.42
C VAL A 688 5.49 12.45 -7.89
N GLN A 689 4.66 11.58 -8.45
CA GLN A 689 4.11 11.71 -9.80
C GLN A 689 2.61 12.03 -9.68
N ARG A 690 2.10 12.91 -10.55
CA ARG A 690 0.66 13.22 -10.63
C ARG A 690 0.18 13.06 -12.05
N SER A 691 -1.09 12.69 -12.21
CA SER A 691 -1.76 12.73 -13.52
C SER A 691 -2.30 14.13 -13.82
N ASP A 692 -2.29 14.51 -15.09
CA ASP A 692 -2.71 15.83 -15.57
C ASP A 692 -4.21 15.91 -15.95
N ASP A 693 -4.86 14.76 -16.14
CA ASP A 693 -6.18 14.63 -16.77
C ASP A 693 -7.28 14.09 -15.83
N LEU A 694 -7.03 14.04 -14.53
CA LEU A 694 -7.91 13.42 -13.52
C LEU A 694 -8.27 11.96 -13.83
N ARG A 695 -7.51 11.29 -14.70
CA ARG A 695 -7.63 9.88 -15.04
C ARG A 695 -6.45 9.12 -14.45
N VAL A 696 -6.72 7.96 -13.83
CA VAL A 696 -5.65 7.07 -13.38
C VAL A 696 -4.99 6.42 -14.60
N PRO A 697 -3.68 6.59 -14.85
CA PRO A 697 -3.03 6.02 -16.03
C PRO A 697 -2.89 4.49 -15.92
N ASN A 698 -2.84 3.80 -17.07
CA ASN A 698 -2.56 2.35 -17.13
C ASN A 698 -1.12 2.04 -16.71
N GLN A 699 -0.20 2.98 -16.95
CA GLN A 699 1.21 2.90 -16.57
C GLN A 699 1.68 4.20 -15.95
N VAL A 700 2.39 4.10 -14.83
CA VAL A 700 3.05 5.20 -14.14
C VAL A 700 4.55 5.00 -14.26
N THR A 701 5.21 5.87 -14.98
CA THR A 701 6.67 5.94 -14.96
C THR A 701 7.07 7.11 -14.08
N PHE A 702 7.85 6.83 -13.04
CA PHE A 702 8.51 7.91 -12.33
C PHE A 702 9.67 8.40 -13.20
N ASP A 703 9.69 9.68 -13.56
CA ASP A 703 10.82 10.20 -14.32
C ASP A 703 12.09 10.22 -13.45
N ALA A 704 13.21 9.74 -14.01
CA ALA A 704 14.53 9.79 -13.37
C ALA A 704 15.07 11.21 -13.29
N ASP A 705 14.43 12.17 -13.98
CA ASP A 705 14.87 13.55 -13.88
C ASP A 705 14.65 13.95 -12.41
N PRO A 706 15.72 14.22 -11.65
CA PRO A 706 15.51 14.89 -10.40
C PRO A 706 14.76 16.19 -10.76
N VAL A 707 14.09 16.80 -9.80
CA VAL A 707 14.15 18.25 -9.73
C VAL A 707 15.60 18.62 -10.06
N ARG A 708 15.91 19.10 -11.29
CA ARG A 708 17.27 19.08 -11.84
C ARG A 708 18.22 19.48 -10.74
N ARG A 709 18.98 18.53 -10.17
CA ARG A 709 19.95 18.89 -9.15
C ARG A 709 20.85 19.89 -9.86
N PRO A 710 21.00 21.13 -9.35
CA PRO A 710 22.10 21.95 -9.81
C PRO A 710 23.35 21.09 -9.65
N GLN A 711 24.16 20.95 -10.70
CA GLN A 711 25.42 20.21 -10.66
C GLN A 711 26.43 20.93 -9.74
N LEU A 712 26.13 21.14 -8.46
CA LEU A 712 27.02 21.70 -7.43
C LEU A 712 26.64 21.26 -5.99
N ALA A 713 25.92 20.15 -5.81
CA ALA A 713 25.71 19.56 -4.48
C ALA A 713 26.82 18.56 -4.11
N GLU A 714 28.09 19.01 -4.20
CA GLU A 714 29.21 18.43 -3.46
C GLU A 714 29.77 19.51 -2.53
N TRP A 715 29.12 19.76 -1.38
CA TRP A 715 29.76 20.48 -0.27
C TRP A 715 29.38 19.83 1.07
N ASN A 716 30.15 18.78 1.38
CA ASN A 716 30.64 18.30 2.67
C ASN A 716 29.86 18.61 3.95
N SER A 717 29.46 17.49 4.57
CA SER A 717 29.65 17.21 5.99
C SER A 717 30.98 17.74 6.55
N VAL A 718 30.91 18.75 7.43
CA VAL A 718 31.88 18.91 8.52
C VAL A 718 31.16 19.47 9.76
N MET A 719 31.12 18.60 10.78
CA MET A 719 30.70 18.75 12.18
C MET A 719 29.21 18.80 12.52
#